data_AF-A0AB74HK63-F1
#
_entry.id   AF-A0AB74HK63-F1
#
_cell.length_a   1.000
_cell.length_b   1.000
_cell.length_c   1.000
_cell.angle_alpha   90.00
_cell.angle_beta   90.00
_cell.angle_gamma   90.00
#
_symmetry.space_group_name_H-M   'P 1'
#
loop_
_entity.id
_entity.type
_entity.pdbx_description
1 polymer ?
#
loop_
_entity_poly.entity_id
_entity_poly.type
_entity_poly.pdbx_seq_one_letter_code
_entity_poly.pdbx_strand_id
1 'polypeptide(L)'
;MKVDLTIKNGSTGTILIDAVRASIGRVVSDSTYDKQGNHVLKDAGLTKLPVTNTVDAFGNVLTVDQGNRTRTNTYDLLGRLTTTTAESGTVISYVYDKKGQVTQKTFDGKITSYTYAKGRITSVDRPGGQRSQYVYEPHTGNLKETILPSGKRLGKVYDDEGKITELKESNATRFKYGYDATSGDLVSIQMGNDSAKLKKYEYDTKDAGKGRVLKLTDYHQVLQSWDYQDVNGVGTELPLSITLAGTKREFTYDVAKRNHGVTVDSQHWAFRHNENGKTTQITMPGQGGESLVEFDETGAVSAWSASAGDKQIAFERYSYDQYGNLSVLKKDGKTASYSYDAMNQLIEEKILDGQTVSYAYDKRGNRTHINNQVIAEFDDSNRMTKFKSQAIAYDADGNRINDGRLKYSWDGLGKLTAIEEVNGTKKWQFMYDEQGRRIQKTGPSGTIRFHYDGDSNRLMAETDTAGKPIREYVYNADHILVGLKTNGTWYNYQRNYRGDIVAITDNSGNVSATYTYDTWGKPLSTDIFDPKLTGQPIRYASYYYDEDLALYYLMARYYHPEQTVFLSVDPMLDSDETLEMANGYIYAQNNPVNMIDSTGLYAIPAGGLIFVPGVGWATLAGMAAVVGGVYLIKTYGIPWAINRYKNYMFQSKTVYVDGWRVRLEHHDRSKPHAHWDKNRKQEGSVNKDGTPHHPNRKHETTRPPNKKVREYLKKQGYKF
;
A
#
# COMPACT_ATOMS: atom_id res chain seq x y z
N MET A 1 -15.76 -38.20 8.57
CA MET A 1 -15.29 -37.68 7.27
C MET A 1 -14.65 -38.83 6.52
N LYS A 2 -15.10 -39.13 5.30
CA LYS A 2 -14.50 -40.19 4.46
C LYS A 2 -13.71 -39.46 3.38
N VAL A 3 -12.40 -39.68 3.32
CA VAL A 3 -11.53 -39.08 2.30
C VAL A 3 -11.18 -40.19 1.32
N ASP A 4 -11.76 -40.14 0.13
CA ASP A 4 -11.41 -41.05 -0.96
C ASP A 4 -10.33 -40.40 -1.82
N LEU A 5 -9.17 -41.03 -1.90
CA LEU A 5 -8.02 -40.56 -2.66
C LEU A 5 -7.73 -41.55 -3.80
N THR A 6 -7.75 -41.09 -5.05
CA THR A 6 -7.48 -41.93 -6.23
C THR A 6 -6.25 -41.40 -6.97
N ILE A 7 -5.17 -42.19 -6.98
CA ILE A 7 -3.97 -41.91 -7.78
C ILE A 7 -4.15 -42.61 -9.13
N LYS A 8 -4.25 -41.85 -10.23
CA LYS A 8 -4.24 -42.40 -11.59
C LYS A 8 -2.81 -42.55 -12.09
N ASN A 9 -2.57 -43.62 -12.85
CA ASN A 9 -1.33 -43.94 -13.57
C ASN A 9 -0.16 -44.49 -12.74
N GLY A 10 -0.43 -45.37 -11.77
CA GLY A 10 0.58 -46.30 -11.23
C GLY A 10 1.84 -45.68 -10.60
N SER A 11 1.82 -44.38 -10.29
CA SER A 11 2.95 -43.68 -9.69
C SER A 11 2.92 -43.87 -8.18
N THR A 12 4.06 -44.22 -7.59
CA THR A 12 4.24 -44.36 -6.14
C THR A 12 4.88 -43.10 -5.55
N GLY A 13 4.40 -42.67 -4.39
CA GLY A 13 4.95 -41.54 -3.64
C GLY A 13 4.39 -41.50 -2.21
N THR A 14 5.12 -40.86 -1.29
CA THR A 14 4.70 -40.69 0.11
C THR A 14 3.96 -39.37 0.28
N ILE A 15 2.74 -39.40 0.80
CA ILE A 15 1.99 -38.21 1.22
C ILE A 15 2.01 -38.18 2.75
N LEU A 16 2.55 -37.12 3.33
CA LEU A 16 2.49 -36.86 4.77
C LEU A 16 1.33 -35.90 5.04
N ILE A 17 0.36 -36.33 5.84
CA ILE A 17 -0.79 -35.50 6.27
C ILE A 17 -0.64 -35.32 7.79
N ASP A 18 -0.28 -34.11 8.21
CA ASP A 18 0.04 -33.81 9.62
C ASP A 18 -1.22 -33.66 10.49
N ALA A 19 -2.30 -33.12 9.92
CA ALA A 19 -3.65 -33.12 10.51
C ALA A 19 -4.72 -32.85 9.44
N VAL A 20 -5.89 -33.50 9.54
CA VAL A 20 -7.10 -33.11 8.80
C VAL A 20 -8.05 -32.44 9.77
N ARG A 21 -8.24 -31.13 9.63
CA ARG A 21 -9.35 -30.41 10.27
C ARG A 21 -10.36 -30.01 9.20
N ALA A 22 -11.57 -30.54 9.29
CA ALA A 22 -12.68 -30.08 8.46
C ALA A 22 -13.20 -28.75 9.01
N SER A 23 -12.91 -27.65 8.32
CA SER A 23 -13.63 -26.38 8.49
C SER A 23 -14.95 -26.48 7.71
N ILE A 24 -15.98 -27.00 8.37
CA ILE A 24 -17.35 -26.95 7.82
C ILE A 24 -17.78 -25.48 7.82
N GLY A 25 -18.14 -24.93 6.66
CA GLY A 25 -18.81 -23.63 6.54
C GLY A 25 -18.00 -22.48 5.93
N ARG A 26 -16.72 -22.65 5.62
CA ARG A 26 -15.93 -21.55 5.02
C ARG A 26 -16.01 -21.55 3.49
N VAL A 27 -17.09 -20.99 2.96
CA VAL A 27 -17.05 -20.39 1.62
C VAL A 27 -16.12 -19.19 1.71
N VAL A 28 -15.14 -19.03 0.81
CA VAL A 28 -14.19 -17.90 0.81
C VAL A 28 -14.64 -16.78 -0.12
N SER A 29 -15.55 -17.09 -1.05
CA SER A 29 -16.42 -16.16 -1.76
C SER A 29 -17.45 -17.01 -2.51
N ASP A 30 -18.70 -16.59 -2.54
CA ASP A 30 -19.70 -17.15 -3.45
C ASP A 30 -20.03 -16.11 -4.51
N SER A 31 -19.69 -16.41 -5.75
CA SER A 31 -20.04 -15.57 -6.89
C SER A 31 -21.26 -16.20 -7.55
N THR A 32 -22.42 -15.60 -7.33
CA THR A 32 -23.68 -16.05 -7.91
C THR A 32 -24.28 -14.95 -8.78
N TYR A 33 -25.26 -15.32 -9.60
CA TYR A 33 -26.11 -14.35 -10.28
C TYR A 33 -27.52 -14.49 -9.72
N ASP A 34 -28.20 -13.38 -9.44
CA ASP A 34 -29.60 -13.44 -9.04
C ASP A 34 -30.52 -13.80 -10.23
N LYS A 35 -31.83 -13.93 -9.96
CA LYS A 35 -32.83 -14.30 -10.98
C LYS A 35 -33.01 -13.25 -12.08
N GLN A 36 -32.45 -12.06 -11.91
CA GLN A 36 -32.49 -10.94 -12.84
C GLN A 36 -31.16 -10.81 -13.62
N GLY A 37 -30.16 -11.65 -13.33
CA GLY A 37 -28.85 -11.63 -13.97
C GLY A 37 -27.84 -10.65 -13.36
N ASN A 38 -28.14 -10.08 -12.18
CA ASN A 38 -27.21 -9.23 -11.46
C ASN A 38 -26.09 -10.05 -10.84
N HIS A 39 -24.88 -9.50 -10.81
CA HIS A 39 -23.74 -10.15 -10.20
C HIS A 39 -23.81 -9.99 -8.68
N VAL A 40 -24.00 -11.09 -7.97
CA VAL A 40 -24.04 -11.15 -6.50
C VAL A 40 -22.70 -11.68 -6.03
N LEU A 41 -21.92 -10.81 -5.40
CA LEU A 41 -20.74 -11.21 -4.64
C LEU A 41 -21.15 -11.33 -3.18
N LYS A 42 -21.27 -12.57 -2.72
CA LYS A 42 -21.21 -12.83 -1.30
C LYS A 42 -19.73 -12.93 -0.94
N ASP A 43 -19.14 -11.79 -0.60
CA ASP A 43 -17.82 -11.80 0.03
C ASP A 43 -17.97 -12.52 1.38
N ALA A 44 -17.17 -13.58 1.55
CA ALA A 44 -17.17 -14.34 2.78
C ALA A 44 -15.93 -13.89 3.56
N GLY A 45 -16.14 -12.85 4.36
CA GLY A 45 -15.12 -12.18 5.16
C GLY A 45 -15.78 -11.28 6.20
N LEU A 46 -15.09 -10.21 6.61
CA LEU A 46 -15.49 -9.27 7.66
C LEU A 46 -16.92 -8.68 7.50
N THR A 47 -17.40 -8.51 6.26
CA THR A 47 -18.71 -7.92 6.01
C THR A 47 -19.82 -8.95 6.13
N LYS A 48 -20.79 -8.71 7.01
CA LYS A 48 -21.95 -9.61 7.20
C LYS A 48 -23.01 -9.44 6.11
N LEU A 49 -22.90 -8.38 5.29
CA LEU A 49 -23.81 -8.09 4.19
C LEU A 49 -23.18 -8.38 2.83
N PRO A 50 -23.94 -9.00 1.89
CA PRO A 50 -23.47 -9.22 0.53
C PRO A 50 -23.32 -7.89 -0.23
N VAL A 51 -22.45 -7.89 -1.23
CA VAL A 51 -22.33 -6.81 -2.21
C VAL A 51 -23.03 -7.25 -3.49
N THR A 52 -24.02 -6.48 -3.94
CA THR A 52 -24.78 -6.76 -5.15
C THR A 52 -24.55 -5.67 -6.19
N ASN A 53 -24.30 -6.06 -7.43
CA ASN A 53 -24.06 -5.14 -8.53
C ASN A 53 -25.19 -5.21 -9.56
N THR A 54 -25.78 -4.08 -9.92
CA THR A 54 -26.59 -4.00 -11.15
C THR A 54 -25.69 -3.65 -12.34
N VAL A 55 -26.01 -4.17 -13.51
CA VAL A 55 -25.25 -3.91 -14.74
C VAL A 55 -26.14 -3.44 -15.88
N ASP A 56 -25.57 -2.69 -16.83
CA ASP A 56 -26.25 -2.39 -18.08
C ASP A 56 -26.18 -3.58 -19.07
N ALA A 57 -26.78 -3.42 -20.26
CA ALA A 57 -26.77 -4.43 -21.31
C ALA A 57 -25.35 -4.77 -21.86
N PHE A 58 -24.34 -3.97 -21.51
CA PHE A 58 -22.93 -4.16 -21.88
C PHE A 58 -22.09 -4.76 -20.73
N GLY A 59 -22.70 -5.01 -19.57
CA GLY A 59 -22.01 -5.51 -18.37
C GLY A 59 -21.29 -4.43 -17.57
N ASN A 60 -21.50 -3.13 -17.87
CA ASN A 60 -20.95 -2.05 -17.05
C ASN A 60 -21.72 -1.96 -15.74
N VAL A 61 -21.03 -1.82 -14.61
CA VAL A 61 -21.62 -1.81 -13.26
C VAL A 61 -22.33 -0.48 -12.98
N LEU A 62 -23.66 -0.46 -13.00
CA LEU A 62 -24.48 0.74 -12.77
C LEU A 62 -24.64 1.07 -11.29
N THR A 63 -24.88 0.07 -10.43
CA THR A 63 -24.92 0.25 -8.99
C THR A 63 -24.06 -0.78 -8.29
N VAL A 64 -23.49 -0.38 -7.16
CA VAL A 64 -22.88 -1.28 -6.16
C VAL A 64 -23.64 -1.05 -4.87
N ASP A 65 -24.33 -2.08 -4.40
CA ASP A 65 -25.21 -2.04 -3.25
C ASP A 65 -24.68 -2.96 -2.15
N GLN A 66 -24.58 -2.44 -0.93
CA GLN A 66 -24.27 -3.21 0.27
C GLN A 66 -25.21 -2.81 1.40
N GLY A 67 -26.24 -3.63 1.64
CA GLY A 67 -27.31 -3.28 2.58
C GLY A 67 -28.07 -2.02 2.16
N ASN A 68 -28.00 -0.96 2.97
CA ASN A 68 -28.60 0.35 2.70
C ASN A 68 -27.64 1.35 2.03
N ARG A 69 -26.42 0.93 1.67
CA ARG A 69 -25.39 1.77 1.05
C ARG A 69 -25.38 1.50 -0.45
N THR A 70 -25.57 2.54 -1.25
CA THR A 70 -25.68 2.45 -2.72
C THR A 70 -24.77 3.45 -3.39
N ARG A 71 -23.82 2.94 -4.19
CA ARG A 71 -23.00 3.72 -5.10
C ARG A 71 -23.56 3.59 -6.51
N THR A 72 -23.59 4.69 -7.26
CA THR A 72 -24.09 4.69 -8.64
C THR A 72 -23.02 5.15 -9.61
N ASN A 73 -22.90 4.48 -10.75
CA ASN A 73 -22.00 4.84 -11.84
C ASN A 73 -22.80 5.16 -13.11
N THR A 74 -22.31 6.10 -13.90
CA THR A 74 -22.79 6.37 -15.25
C THR A 74 -21.67 6.17 -16.26
N TYR A 75 -22.03 5.73 -17.45
CA TYR A 75 -21.08 5.48 -18.52
C TYR A 75 -21.47 6.28 -19.76
N ASP A 76 -20.48 6.66 -20.56
CA ASP A 76 -20.76 7.12 -21.90
C ASP A 76 -21.12 5.94 -22.83
N LEU A 77 -21.49 6.27 -24.06
CA LEU A 77 -21.90 5.29 -25.06
C LEU A 77 -20.76 4.38 -25.55
N LEU A 78 -19.49 4.61 -25.16
CA LEU A 78 -18.34 3.71 -25.37
C LEU A 78 -18.07 2.81 -24.15
N GLY A 79 -18.92 2.87 -23.12
CA GLY A 79 -18.74 2.14 -21.87
C GLY A 79 -17.52 2.62 -21.09
N ARG A 80 -17.23 3.94 -21.11
CA ARG A 80 -16.21 4.57 -20.26
C ARG A 80 -16.91 5.24 -19.08
N LEU A 81 -16.36 5.11 -17.87
CA LEU A 81 -16.94 5.63 -16.64
C LEU A 81 -16.97 7.16 -16.66
N THR A 82 -18.15 7.77 -16.64
CA THR A 82 -18.30 9.24 -16.69
C THR A 82 -18.53 9.85 -15.33
N THR A 83 -19.22 9.15 -14.43
CA THR A 83 -19.50 9.65 -13.09
C THR A 83 -19.65 8.49 -12.14
N THR A 84 -19.14 8.66 -10.92
CA THR A 84 -19.46 7.84 -9.75
C THR A 84 -20.02 8.77 -8.69
N THR A 85 -21.20 8.42 -8.16
CA THR A 85 -21.77 9.04 -6.97
C THR A 85 -21.64 8.04 -5.84
N ALA A 86 -20.85 8.39 -4.82
CA ALA A 86 -20.67 7.60 -3.62
C ALA A 86 -21.96 7.60 -2.77
N GLU A 87 -21.97 6.71 -1.79
CA GLU A 87 -23.07 6.46 -0.87
C GLU A 87 -23.36 7.68 0.03
N SER A 88 -22.38 8.58 0.18
CA SER A 88 -22.49 9.89 0.84
C SER A 88 -23.10 10.99 -0.04
N GLY A 89 -23.26 10.75 -1.35
CA GLY A 89 -23.56 11.77 -2.34
C GLY A 89 -22.34 12.54 -2.86
N THR A 90 -21.12 12.18 -2.45
CA THR A 90 -19.88 12.69 -3.05
C THR A 90 -19.78 12.25 -4.51
N VAL A 91 -19.44 13.17 -5.41
CA VAL A 91 -19.41 12.90 -6.86
C VAL A 91 -17.98 12.99 -7.39
N ILE A 92 -17.55 12.00 -8.16
CA ILE A 92 -16.39 12.08 -9.05
C ILE A 92 -16.85 11.91 -10.50
N SER A 93 -16.38 12.77 -11.40
CA SER A 93 -16.69 12.66 -12.83
C SER A 93 -15.46 12.79 -13.71
N TYR A 94 -15.54 12.19 -14.91
CA TYR A 94 -14.45 12.12 -15.88
C TYR A 94 -14.89 12.62 -17.26
N VAL A 95 -14.04 13.40 -17.92
CA VAL A 95 -14.24 13.85 -19.31
C VAL A 95 -13.13 13.26 -20.16
N TYR A 96 -13.51 12.63 -21.28
CA TYR A 96 -12.58 11.95 -22.17
C TYR A 96 -12.42 12.68 -23.49
N ASP A 97 -11.21 12.62 -24.07
CA ASP A 97 -11.00 13.00 -25.46
C ASP A 97 -11.49 11.93 -26.46
N LYS A 98 -11.32 12.22 -27.75
CA LYS A 98 -11.66 11.30 -28.86
C LYS A 98 -10.78 10.04 -28.90
N LYS A 99 -9.66 10.01 -28.18
CA LYS A 99 -8.73 8.88 -28.10
C LYS A 99 -8.96 8.01 -26.86
N GLY A 100 -9.91 8.35 -25.99
CA GLY A 100 -10.15 7.59 -24.77
C GLY A 100 -9.39 8.05 -23.54
N GLN A 101 -8.68 9.18 -23.61
CA GLN A 101 -7.84 9.68 -22.53
C GLN A 101 -8.65 10.63 -21.63
N VAL A 102 -8.49 10.52 -20.31
CA VAL A 102 -9.15 11.39 -19.33
C VAL A 102 -8.54 12.78 -19.39
N THR A 103 -9.25 13.75 -19.96
CA THR A 103 -8.81 15.16 -20.01
C THR A 103 -9.19 15.96 -18.77
N GLN A 104 -10.18 15.49 -18.01
CA GLN A 104 -10.65 16.16 -16.80
C GLN A 104 -11.15 15.14 -15.79
N LYS A 105 -10.75 15.29 -14.53
CA LYS A 105 -11.35 14.65 -13.35
C LYS A 105 -11.96 15.75 -12.49
N THR A 106 -13.21 15.59 -12.08
CA THR A 106 -13.88 16.54 -11.17
C THR A 106 -14.21 15.81 -9.89
N PHE A 107 -13.67 16.25 -8.76
CA PHE A 107 -13.96 15.72 -7.42
C PHE A 107 -14.75 16.76 -6.64
N ASP A 108 -16.04 16.48 -6.44
CA ASP A 108 -17.00 17.36 -5.77
C ASP A 108 -16.88 18.83 -6.22
N GLY A 109 -16.99 19.04 -7.53
CA GLY A 109 -16.93 20.37 -8.16
C GLY A 109 -15.52 20.93 -8.37
N LYS A 110 -14.46 20.32 -7.81
CA LYS A 110 -13.08 20.75 -8.04
C LYS A 110 -12.43 19.99 -9.18
N ILE A 111 -11.82 20.73 -10.11
CA ILE A 111 -11.36 20.19 -11.39
C ILE A 111 -9.85 19.99 -11.39
N THR A 112 -9.43 18.80 -11.81
CA THR A 112 -8.07 18.49 -12.27
C THR A 112 -8.10 18.22 -13.76
N SER A 113 -7.25 18.91 -14.52
CA SER A 113 -7.17 18.77 -15.98
C SER A 113 -5.86 18.11 -16.42
N TYR A 114 -5.94 17.29 -17.46
CA TYR A 114 -4.81 16.54 -18.00
C TYR A 114 -4.60 16.89 -19.49
N THR A 115 -3.37 17.26 -19.85
CA THR A 115 -2.97 17.49 -21.25
C THR A 115 -2.11 16.34 -21.74
N TYR A 116 -2.28 15.95 -23.01
CA TYR A 116 -1.55 14.82 -23.60
C TYR A 116 -0.78 15.19 -24.87
N ALA A 117 0.39 14.59 -25.05
CA ALA A 117 1.11 14.55 -26.33
C ALA A 117 1.54 13.11 -26.62
N LYS A 118 1.28 12.61 -27.84
CA LYS A 118 1.58 11.22 -28.25
C LYS A 118 1.06 10.17 -27.23
N GLY A 119 -0.12 10.41 -26.65
CA GLY A 119 -0.76 9.51 -25.68
C GLY A 119 -0.14 9.51 -24.28
N ARG A 120 0.69 10.50 -23.94
CA ARG A 120 1.34 10.64 -22.62
C ARG A 120 0.96 11.98 -22.00
N ILE A 121 0.72 12.00 -20.69
CA ILE A 121 0.39 13.22 -19.95
C ILE A 121 1.59 14.17 -19.98
N THR A 122 1.41 15.39 -20.46
CA THR A 122 2.43 16.45 -20.46
C THR A 122 2.14 17.57 -19.46
N SER A 123 0.90 17.68 -18.97
CA SER A 123 0.49 18.65 -17.95
C SER A 123 -0.59 18.06 -17.07
N VAL A 124 -0.51 18.32 -15.76
CA VAL A 124 -1.59 18.11 -14.80
C VAL A 124 -1.83 19.44 -14.09
N ASP A 125 -3.02 19.97 -14.21
CA ASP A 125 -3.44 21.25 -13.65
C ASP A 125 -4.47 20.97 -12.55
N ARG A 126 -4.07 21.08 -11.28
CA ARG A 126 -4.91 20.82 -10.10
C ARG A 126 -5.58 22.10 -9.58
N PRO A 127 -6.60 21.99 -8.70
CA PRO A 127 -7.18 23.14 -8.01
C PRO A 127 -6.10 24.00 -7.32
N GLY A 128 -6.39 25.30 -7.15
CA GLY A 128 -5.45 26.24 -6.55
C GLY A 128 -4.26 26.62 -7.44
N GLY A 129 -4.30 26.29 -8.74
CA GLY A 129 -3.25 26.67 -9.71
C GLY A 129 -2.00 25.78 -9.68
N GLN A 130 -2.08 24.61 -9.04
CA GLN A 130 -0.95 23.68 -8.90
C GLN A 130 -0.73 22.91 -10.22
N ARG A 131 0.18 23.42 -11.05
CA ARG A 131 0.51 22.83 -12.35
C ARG A 131 1.80 22.02 -12.33
N SER A 132 1.74 20.76 -12.71
CA SER A 132 2.91 19.93 -12.98
C SER A 132 3.07 19.67 -14.47
N GLN A 133 4.30 19.66 -15.00
CA GLN A 133 4.58 19.36 -16.41
C GLN A 133 5.55 18.19 -16.56
N TYR A 134 5.39 17.43 -17.64
CA TYR A 134 6.20 16.24 -17.93
C TYR A 134 6.78 16.33 -19.34
N VAL A 135 8.10 16.28 -19.42
CA VAL A 135 8.86 16.34 -20.68
C VAL A 135 9.40 14.95 -20.98
N TYR A 136 9.18 14.48 -22.20
CA TYR A 136 9.63 13.17 -22.67
C TYR A 136 10.68 13.30 -23.76
N GLU A 137 11.62 12.35 -23.82
CA GLU A 137 12.56 12.27 -24.93
C GLU A 137 11.83 11.96 -26.26
N PRO A 138 12.05 12.74 -27.33
CA PRO A 138 11.26 12.61 -28.57
C PRO A 138 11.33 11.24 -29.25
N HIS A 139 12.49 10.56 -29.12
CA HIS A 139 12.78 9.29 -29.80
C HIS A 139 12.42 8.06 -28.95
N THR A 140 12.89 8.01 -27.69
CA THR A 140 12.67 6.86 -26.80
C THR A 140 11.32 6.93 -26.09
N GLY A 141 10.79 8.13 -25.86
CA GLY A 141 9.58 8.33 -25.07
C GLY A 141 9.77 8.09 -23.56
N ASN A 142 11.02 8.10 -23.09
CA ASN A 142 11.37 8.08 -21.67
C ASN A 142 11.06 9.45 -21.03
N LEU A 143 10.71 9.46 -19.74
CA LEU A 143 10.44 10.70 -19.01
C LEU A 143 11.76 11.41 -18.72
N LYS A 144 12.03 12.51 -19.43
CA LYS A 144 13.24 13.31 -19.30
C LYS A 144 13.20 14.21 -18.07
N GLU A 145 12.08 14.90 -17.87
CA GLU A 145 11.98 15.93 -16.84
C GLU A 145 10.56 16.05 -16.30
N THR A 146 10.44 16.29 -14.99
CA THR A 146 9.20 16.74 -14.35
C THR A 146 9.41 18.16 -13.82
N ILE A 147 8.52 19.07 -14.16
CA ILE A 147 8.49 20.45 -13.64
C ILE A 147 7.37 20.53 -12.62
N LEU A 148 7.71 20.83 -11.37
CA LEU A 148 6.76 20.91 -10.27
C LEU A 148 6.02 22.26 -10.27
N PRO A 149 4.89 22.39 -9.55
CA PRO A 149 4.20 23.68 -9.38
C PRO A 149 5.09 24.83 -8.90
N SER A 150 6.11 24.54 -8.09
CA SER A 150 7.12 25.51 -7.63
C SER A 150 8.09 25.97 -8.72
N GLY A 151 8.09 25.32 -9.89
CA GLY A 151 9.06 25.53 -10.96
C GLY A 151 10.35 24.72 -10.80
N LYS A 152 10.53 24.00 -9.67
CA LYS A 152 11.63 23.04 -9.51
C LYS A 152 11.56 21.96 -10.58
N ARG A 153 12.72 21.52 -11.07
CA ARG A 153 12.83 20.53 -12.15
C ARG A 153 13.44 19.24 -11.61
N LEU A 154 12.89 18.09 -12.00
CA LEU A 154 13.42 16.77 -11.70
C LEU A 154 13.80 16.08 -13.00
N GLY A 155 15.10 15.96 -13.26
CA GLY A 155 15.62 15.41 -14.52
C GLY A 155 16.04 13.95 -14.39
N LYS A 156 15.83 13.14 -15.42
CA LYS A 156 16.34 11.77 -15.52
C LYS A 156 17.20 11.63 -16.77
N VAL A 157 18.36 11.03 -16.62
CA VAL A 157 19.27 10.68 -17.71
C VAL A 157 19.26 9.17 -17.87
N TYR A 158 19.29 8.70 -19.12
CA TYR A 158 19.21 7.29 -19.47
C TYR A 158 20.42 6.89 -20.31
N ASP A 159 20.82 5.62 -20.22
CA ASP A 159 21.69 4.99 -21.21
C ASP A 159 20.90 4.54 -22.47
N ASP A 160 21.61 3.95 -23.42
CA ASP A 160 21.05 3.47 -24.69
C ASP A 160 20.09 2.28 -24.52
N GLU A 161 20.18 1.56 -23.40
CA GLU A 161 19.27 0.48 -23.01
C GLU A 161 18.01 1.01 -22.28
N GLY A 162 17.99 2.30 -21.99
CA GLY A 162 16.92 2.98 -21.30
C GLY A 162 16.95 2.84 -19.79
N LYS A 163 18.04 2.37 -19.17
CA LYS A 163 18.22 2.36 -17.70
C LYS A 163 18.59 3.76 -17.22
N ILE A 164 18.14 4.14 -16.02
CA ILE A 164 18.46 5.46 -15.45
C ILE A 164 19.92 5.49 -15.01
N THR A 165 20.70 6.46 -15.48
CA THR A 165 22.11 6.66 -15.08
C THR A 165 22.26 7.86 -14.15
N GLU A 166 21.32 8.81 -14.17
CA GLU A 166 21.36 9.98 -13.32
C GLU A 166 19.96 10.51 -13.00
N LEU A 167 19.73 10.87 -11.73
CA LEU A 167 18.58 11.66 -11.28
C LEU A 167 19.10 13.04 -10.86
N LYS A 168 18.44 14.10 -11.33
CA LYS A 168 18.79 15.50 -11.10
C LYS A 168 17.67 16.27 -10.42
N GLU A 169 18.04 17.24 -9.61
CA GLU A 169 17.16 18.31 -9.14
C GLU A 169 17.69 19.62 -9.69
N SER A 170 16.93 20.22 -10.61
CA SER A 170 17.38 21.27 -11.51
C SER A 170 18.64 20.81 -12.26
N ASN A 171 19.77 21.49 -12.06
CA ASN A 171 21.05 21.11 -12.68
C ASN A 171 21.96 20.29 -11.75
N ALA A 172 21.56 20.09 -10.49
CA ALA A 172 22.36 19.36 -9.51
C ALA A 172 22.06 17.86 -9.60
N THR A 173 23.11 17.05 -9.71
CA THR A 173 23.04 15.59 -9.54
C THR A 173 22.50 15.28 -8.15
N ARG A 174 21.44 14.47 -8.08
CA ARG A 174 20.92 13.89 -6.83
C ARG A 174 21.41 12.47 -6.64
N PHE A 175 21.35 11.66 -7.68
CA PHE A 175 21.85 10.29 -7.67
C PHE A 175 22.47 9.92 -9.02
N LYS A 176 23.56 9.16 -8.98
CA LYS A 176 24.15 8.49 -10.15
C LYS A 176 24.08 6.99 -9.95
N TYR A 177 23.69 6.28 -10.99
CA TYR A 177 23.49 4.83 -10.97
C TYR A 177 24.54 4.17 -11.85
N GLY A 178 25.22 3.17 -11.30
CA GLY A 178 26.21 2.36 -12.01
C GLY A 178 25.74 0.93 -12.13
N TYR A 179 25.85 0.38 -13.34
CA TYR A 179 25.45 -0.99 -13.66
C TYR A 179 26.67 -1.82 -14.07
N ASP A 180 26.62 -3.11 -13.79
CA ASP A 180 27.58 -4.06 -14.34
C ASP A 180 27.36 -4.21 -15.84
N ALA A 181 28.43 -4.10 -16.63
CA ALA A 181 28.35 -4.08 -18.08
C ALA A 181 27.99 -5.45 -18.69
N THR A 182 28.13 -6.55 -17.95
CA THR A 182 27.90 -7.91 -18.46
C THR A 182 26.50 -8.41 -18.10
N SER A 183 26.14 -8.31 -16.82
CA SER A 183 24.84 -8.75 -16.28
C SER A 183 23.75 -7.70 -16.46
N GLY A 184 24.10 -6.41 -16.47
CA GLY A 184 23.16 -5.31 -16.45
C GLY A 184 22.61 -4.99 -15.05
N ASP A 185 23.10 -5.65 -14.00
CA ASP A 185 22.65 -5.48 -12.62
C ASP A 185 23.11 -4.14 -12.04
N LEU A 186 22.31 -3.54 -11.16
CA LEU A 186 22.65 -2.29 -10.47
C LEU A 186 23.70 -2.56 -9.39
N VAL A 187 24.94 -2.11 -9.59
CA VAL A 187 26.05 -2.37 -8.66
C VAL A 187 26.40 -1.19 -7.76
N SER A 188 25.99 0.02 -8.12
CA SER A 188 26.24 1.19 -7.28
C SER A 188 25.25 2.32 -7.46
N ILE A 189 25.05 3.09 -6.39
CA ILE A 189 24.34 4.36 -6.43
C ILE A 189 25.12 5.38 -5.63
N GLN A 190 25.51 6.48 -6.28
CA GLN A 190 26.20 7.59 -5.65
C GLN A 190 25.21 8.71 -5.35
N MET A 191 25.18 9.22 -4.12
CA MET A 191 24.40 10.40 -3.77
C MET A 191 25.17 11.67 -4.13
N GLY A 192 24.56 12.52 -4.95
CA GLY A 192 25.19 13.71 -5.50
C GLY A 192 26.45 13.38 -6.29
N ASN A 193 27.48 14.20 -6.12
CA ASN A 193 28.82 13.98 -6.67
C ASN A 193 29.83 13.58 -5.59
N ASP A 194 29.36 13.19 -4.41
CA ASP A 194 30.21 12.83 -3.26
C ASP A 194 30.59 11.35 -3.34
N SER A 195 31.86 11.05 -3.57
CA SER A 195 32.35 9.66 -3.66
C SER A 195 32.33 8.91 -2.33
N ALA A 196 32.24 9.63 -1.20
CA ALA A 196 32.06 9.03 0.12
C ALA A 196 30.60 8.60 0.38
N LYS A 197 29.63 9.11 -0.39
CA LYS A 197 28.22 8.74 -0.31
C LYS A 197 27.86 7.74 -1.41
N LEU A 198 28.46 6.57 -1.33
CA LEU A 198 28.32 5.49 -2.31
C LEU A 198 27.67 4.26 -1.68
N LYS A 199 26.49 3.89 -2.20
CA LYS A 199 25.82 2.61 -1.95
C LYS A 199 26.29 1.57 -2.96
N LYS A 200 26.56 0.34 -2.53
CA LYS A 200 27.10 -0.74 -3.39
C LYS A 200 26.35 -2.04 -3.19
N TYR A 201 26.22 -2.82 -4.25
CA TYR A 201 25.60 -4.14 -4.26
C TYR A 201 26.59 -5.19 -4.76
N GLU A 202 26.59 -6.36 -4.14
CA GLU A 202 27.26 -7.56 -4.61
C GLU A 202 26.21 -8.66 -4.77
N TYR A 203 26.18 -9.30 -5.94
CA TYR A 203 25.18 -10.31 -6.29
C TYR A 203 25.76 -11.73 -6.28
N ASP A 204 24.89 -12.71 -6.12
CA ASP A 204 25.21 -14.12 -6.32
C ASP A 204 25.52 -14.40 -7.79
N THR A 205 26.73 -14.87 -8.07
CA THR A 205 27.22 -15.15 -9.43
C THR A 205 26.94 -16.60 -9.87
N LYS A 206 26.34 -17.44 -9.02
CA LYS A 206 26.15 -18.88 -9.31
C LYS A 206 25.04 -19.16 -10.33
N ASP A 207 24.07 -18.25 -10.47
CA ASP A 207 22.98 -18.34 -11.45
C ASP A 207 22.93 -17.05 -12.29
N ALA A 208 23.59 -17.07 -13.45
CA ALA A 208 23.58 -15.94 -14.40
C ALA A 208 22.12 -15.54 -14.74
N GLY A 209 21.74 -14.30 -14.41
CA GLY A 209 20.42 -13.74 -14.71
C GLY A 209 19.37 -13.84 -13.59
N LYS A 210 19.72 -14.31 -12.39
CA LYS A 210 18.82 -14.32 -11.20
C LYS A 210 19.25 -13.41 -10.05
N GLY A 211 20.32 -12.62 -10.22
CA GLY A 211 21.01 -11.76 -9.24
C GLY A 211 20.33 -11.55 -7.88
N ARG A 212 20.58 -12.46 -6.92
CA ARG A 212 20.24 -12.26 -5.50
C ARG A 212 21.30 -11.38 -4.85
N VAL A 213 20.91 -10.36 -4.09
CA VAL A 213 21.87 -9.50 -3.38
C VAL A 213 22.48 -10.29 -2.21
N LEU A 214 23.79 -10.51 -2.24
CA LEU A 214 24.54 -11.15 -1.15
C LEU A 214 25.10 -10.12 -0.17
N LYS A 215 25.50 -8.94 -0.66
CA LYS A 215 25.95 -7.85 0.18
C LYS A 215 25.46 -6.50 -0.32
N LEU A 216 25.25 -5.60 0.64
CA LEU A 216 24.92 -4.21 0.40
C LEU A 216 25.73 -3.35 1.36
N THR A 217 26.43 -2.35 0.83
CA THR A 217 27.03 -1.28 1.65
C THR A 217 26.21 -0.03 1.47
N ASP A 218 25.74 0.59 2.55
CA ASP A 218 24.90 1.77 2.48
C ASP A 218 25.67 3.10 2.38
N TYR A 219 24.96 4.23 2.31
CA TYR A 219 25.54 5.57 2.23
C TYR A 219 26.35 6.02 3.45
N HIS A 220 26.29 5.27 4.55
CA HIS A 220 27.07 5.49 5.76
C HIS A 220 28.14 4.42 5.94
N GLN A 221 28.41 3.63 4.88
CA GLN A 221 29.42 2.58 4.83
C GLN A 221 29.14 1.41 5.80
N VAL A 222 27.87 1.22 6.19
CA VAL A 222 27.47 0.04 6.96
C VAL A 222 27.20 -1.12 6.01
N LEU A 223 27.86 -2.25 6.27
CA LEU A 223 27.69 -3.48 5.52
C LEU A 223 26.49 -4.28 6.03
N GLN A 224 25.70 -4.76 5.07
CA GLN A 224 24.68 -5.77 5.22
C GLN A 224 25.02 -6.98 4.35
N SER A 225 24.76 -8.19 4.85
CA SER A 225 24.92 -9.42 4.08
C SER A 225 23.81 -10.42 4.32
N TRP A 226 23.48 -11.20 3.30
CA TRP A 226 22.44 -12.23 3.33
C TRP A 226 23.04 -13.60 3.02
N ASP A 227 22.62 -14.61 3.78
CA ASP A 227 22.76 -16.01 3.41
C ASP A 227 21.39 -16.54 3.02
N TYR A 228 21.28 -17.23 1.88
CA TYR A 228 20.02 -17.77 1.37
C TYR A 228 19.93 -19.28 1.48
N GLN A 229 18.70 -19.80 1.54
CA GLN A 229 18.45 -21.23 1.42
C GLN A 229 18.44 -21.64 -0.05
N ASP A 230 19.30 -22.58 -0.42
CA ASP A 230 19.23 -23.26 -1.72
C ASP A 230 18.37 -24.52 -1.58
N VAL A 231 17.30 -24.64 -2.39
CA VAL A 231 16.40 -25.80 -2.36
C VAL A 231 16.55 -26.55 -3.68
N ASN A 232 17.09 -27.77 -3.64
CA ASN A 232 17.31 -28.63 -4.82
C ASN A 232 18.11 -27.95 -5.95
N GLY A 233 19.11 -27.13 -5.61
CA GLY A 233 19.87 -26.35 -6.58
C GLY A 233 19.10 -25.15 -7.18
N VAL A 234 17.85 -24.93 -6.77
CA VAL A 234 17.11 -23.70 -7.03
C VAL A 234 17.32 -22.78 -5.84
N GLY A 235 18.14 -21.75 -6.02
CA GLY A 235 18.25 -20.67 -5.04
C GLY A 235 16.88 -20.07 -4.76
N THR A 236 16.48 -20.02 -3.48
CA THR A 236 15.26 -19.31 -3.07
C THR A 236 15.61 -17.91 -2.57
N GLU A 237 14.64 -16.99 -2.59
CA GLU A 237 14.75 -15.65 -1.99
C GLU A 237 14.59 -15.67 -0.46
N LEU A 238 14.48 -16.86 0.15
CA LEU A 238 14.30 -16.98 1.60
C LEU A 238 15.67 -16.82 2.29
N PRO A 239 15.89 -15.75 3.07
CA PRO A 239 17.14 -15.60 3.79
C PRO A 239 17.19 -16.60 4.95
N LEU A 240 18.28 -17.35 5.08
CA LEU A 240 18.65 -18.08 6.29
C LEU A 240 19.26 -17.13 7.32
N SER A 241 19.98 -16.10 6.88
CA SER A 241 20.53 -15.10 7.78
C SER A 241 20.61 -13.72 7.14
N ILE A 242 20.47 -12.69 7.97
CA ILE A 242 20.75 -11.29 7.63
C ILE A 242 21.69 -10.73 8.69
N THR A 243 22.88 -10.29 8.27
CA THR A 243 23.82 -9.59 9.16
C THR A 243 23.83 -8.12 8.80
N LEU A 244 23.57 -7.24 9.78
CA LEU A 244 23.62 -5.79 9.62
C LEU A 244 24.25 -5.16 10.85
N ALA A 245 25.20 -4.24 10.64
CA ALA A 245 25.90 -3.52 11.70
C ALA A 245 26.52 -4.46 12.76
N GLY A 246 27.02 -5.63 12.32
CA GLY A 246 27.64 -6.66 13.18
C GLY A 246 26.66 -7.65 13.82
N THR A 247 25.36 -7.40 13.76
CA THR A 247 24.35 -8.28 14.38
C THR A 247 23.75 -9.21 13.33
N LYS A 248 23.85 -10.52 13.59
CA LYS A 248 23.31 -11.58 12.74
C LYS A 248 21.93 -12.02 13.23
N ARG A 249 20.95 -12.01 12.33
CA ARG A 249 19.60 -12.54 12.55
C ARG A 249 19.42 -13.80 11.72
N GLU A 250 19.13 -14.91 12.37
CA GLU A 250 19.00 -16.22 11.74
C GLU A 250 17.54 -16.63 11.67
N PHE A 251 17.06 -17.00 10.49
CA PHE A 251 15.66 -17.33 10.22
C PHE A 251 15.51 -18.84 10.05
N THR A 252 14.49 -19.40 10.69
CA THR A 252 14.05 -20.78 10.46
C THR A 252 12.70 -20.78 9.75
N TYR A 253 12.43 -21.85 9.02
CA TYR A 253 11.19 -22.02 8.26
C TYR A 253 10.56 -23.37 8.56
N ASP A 254 9.23 -23.42 8.52
CA ASP A 254 8.49 -24.68 8.63
C ASP A 254 8.50 -25.46 7.30
N VAL A 255 7.87 -26.64 7.29
CA VAL A 255 7.78 -27.49 6.09
C VAL A 255 7.02 -26.84 4.93
N ALA A 256 6.18 -25.83 5.21
CA ALA A 256 5.48 -25.02 4.21
C ALA A 256 6.28 -23.77 3.80
N LYS A 257 7.55 -23.65 4.23
CA LYS A 257 8.45 -22.53 3.96
C LYS A 257 7.97 -21.19 4.52
N ARG A 258 7.17 -21.22 5.59
CA ARG A 258 6.77 -20.02 6.34
C ARG A 258 7.75 -19.80 7.48
N ASN A 259 8.05 -18.55 7.80
CA ASN A 259 9.05 -18.26 8.84
C ASN A 259 8.57 -18.76 10.20
N HIS A 260 9.31 -19.71 10.78
CA HIS A 260 8.97 -20.38 12.02
C HIS A 260 9.65 -19.74 13.24
N GLY A 261 10.78 -19.06 13.03
CA GLY A 261 11.45 -18.33 14.10
C GLY A 261 12.55 -17.42 13.61
N VAL A 262 12.97 -16.51 14.49
CA VAL A 262 14.17 -15.68 14.32
C VAL A 262 15.03 -15.80 15.57
N THR A 263 16.34 -15.98 15.38
CA THR A 263 17.33 -16.02 16.47
C THR A 263 18.35 -14.87 16.31
N VAL A 264 18.62 -14.15 17.40
CA VAL A 264 19.62 -13.06 17.47
C VAL A 264 20.29 -13.07 18.84
N ASP A 265 21.63 -13.12 18.94
CA ASP A 265 22.37 -13.10 20.22
C ASP A 265 21.77 -14.05 21.30
N SER A 266 21.51 -15.30 20.92
CA SER A 266 20.84 -16.34 21.74
C SER A 266 19.38 -16.09 22.12
N GLN A 267 18.79 -14.96 21.71
CA GLN A 267 17.36 -14.69 21.83
C GLN A 267 16.61 -15.34 20.69
N HIS A 268 15.53 -16.07 21.00
CA HIS A 268 14.73 -16.77 20.00
C HIS A 268 13.26 -16.35 20.08
N TRP A 269 12.72 -15.86 18.97
CA TRP A 269 11.30 -15.63 18.76
C TRP A 269 10.75 -16.76 17.90
N ALA A 270 9.66 -17.39 18.32
CA ALA A 270 9.00 -18.46 17.58
C ALA A 270 7.61 -18.02 17.10
N PHE A 271 7.21 -18.51 15.93
CA PHE A 271 5.96 -18.14 15.28
C PHE A 271 5.14 -19.38 14.94
N ARG A 272 3.84 -19.32 15.23
CA ARG A 272 2.86 -20.27 14.68
C ARG A 272 1.94 -19.57 13.71
N HIS A 273 1.53 -20.34 12.71
CA HIS A 273 0.70 -19.87 11.61
C HIS A 273 -0.58 -20.69 11.50
N ASN A 274 -1.67 -20.03 11.10
CA ASN A 274 -2.88 -20.74 10.70
C ASN A 274 -2.75 -21.32 9.27
N GLU A 275 -3.80 -21.99 8.81
CA GLU A 275 -3.86 -22.60 7.48
C GLU A 275 -3.75 -21.61 6.31
N ASN A 276 -4.00 -20.32 6.55
CA ASN A 276 -3.86 -19.25 5.55
C ASN A 276 -2.46 -18.60 5.58
N GLY A 277 -1.55 -19.14 6.39
CA GLY A 277 -0.19 -18.61 6.53
C GLY A 277 -0.09 -17.33 7.36
N LYS A 278 -1.13 -16.94 8.10
CA LYS A 278 -1.05 -15.79 9.01
C LYS A 278 -0.42 -16.21 10.34
N THR A 279 0.53 -15.41 10.83
CA THR A 279 1.07 -15.55 12.19
C THR A 279 -0.05 -15.35 13.21
N THR A 280 -0.35 -16.38 14.01
CA THR A 280 -1.39 -16.37 15.05
C THR A 280 -0.82 -16.39 16.46
N GLN A 281 0.46 -16.75 16.59
CA GLN A 281 1.15 -16.79 17.87
C GLN A 281 2.59 -16.33 17.68
N ILE A 282 3.04 -15.45 18.57
CA ILE A 282 4.44 -15.05 18.70
C ILE A 282 4.87 -15.40 20.12
N THR A 283 5.82 -16.31 20.26
CA THR A 283 6.46 -16.62 21.54
C THR A 283 7.79 -15.90 21.60
N MET A 284 8.00 -15.10 22.63
CA MET A 284 9.18 -14.26 22.84
C MET A 284 10.22 -14.98 23.72
N PRO A 285 11.50 -14.57 23.68
CA PRO A 285 12.56 -15.16 24.49
C PRO A 285 12.28 -15.19 25.99
N GLY A 286 12.65 -16.30 26.64
CA GLY A 286 12.56 -16.46 28.09
C GLY A 286 11.11 -16.40 28.59
N GLN A 287 10.86 -15.56 29.59
CA GLN A 287 9.52 -15.23 30.08
C GLN A 287 8.99 -13.93 29.44
N GLY A 288 9.66 -13.45 28.39
CA GLY A 288 9.39 -12.15 27.79
C GLY A 288 8.02 -12.01 27.17
N GLY A 289 7.37 -13.13 26.84
CA GLY A 289 5.93 -13.17 26.65
C GLY A 289 5.43 -13.95 25.47
N GLU A 290 4.11 -13.92 25.34
CA GLU A 290 3.37 -14.58 24.28
C GLU A 290 2.27 -13.65 23.78
N SER A 291 2.16 -13.54 22.46
CA SER A 291 1.12 -12.78 21.77
C SER A 291 0.28 -13.74 20.95
N LEU A 292 -1.04 -13.74 21.17
CA LEU A 292 -2.01 -14.62 20.50
C LEU A 292 -3.05 -13.78 19.77
N VAL A 293 -3.36 -14.18 18.54
CA VAL A 293 -4.43 -13.59 17.73
C VAL A 293 -5.47 -14.67 17.44
N GLU A 294 -6.70 -14.42 17.83
CA GLU A 294 -7.85 -15.27 17.53
C GLU A 294 -8.66 -14.67 16.38
N PHE A 295 -9.30 -15.54 15.60
CA PHE A 295 -10.15 -15.15 14.49
C PHE A 295 -11.56 -15.71 14.68
N ASP A 296 -12.58 -14.97 14.24
CA ASP A 296 -13.95 -15.48 14.19
C ASP A 296 -14.21 -16.31 12.92
N GLU A 297 -15.46 -16.78 12.75
CA GLU A 297 -15.89 -17.57 11.59
C GLU A 297 -15.74 -16.84 10.25
N THR A 298 -15.65 -15.51 10.26
CA THR A 298 -15.44 -14.68 9.08
C THR A 298 -13.95 -14.51 8.74
N GLY A 299 -13.05 -14.97 9.62
CA GLY A 299 -11.62 -14.75 9.51
C GLY A 299 -11.18 -13.35 9.96
N ALA A 300 -12.06 -12.57 10.57
CA ALA A 300 -11.75 -11.31 11.24
C ALA A 300 -11.07 -11.57 12.58
N VAL A 301 -10.23 -10.64 13.05
CA VAL A 301 -9.59 -10.78 14.38
C VAL A 301 -10.64 -10.61 15.46
N SER A 302 -10.94 -11.65 16.24
CA SER A 302 -11.97 -11.62 17.28
C SER A 302 -11.40 -11.26 18.66
N ALA A 303 -10.16 -11.64 18.89
CA ALA A 303 -9.44 -11.31 20.11
C ALA A 303 -7.94 -11.24 19.88
N TRP A 304 -7.27 -10.48 20.74
CA TRP A 304 -5.83 -10.45 20.87
C TRP A 304 -5.46 -10.48 22.36
N SER A 305 -4.40 -11.21 22.69
CA SER A 305 -3.89 -11.26 24.05
C SER A 305 -2.37 -11.21 24.08
N ALA A 306 -1.82 -10.52 25.08
CA ALA A 306 -0.42 -10.58 25.44
C ALA A 306 -0.26 -11.07 26.89
N SER A 307 0.70 -11.95 27.12
CA SER A 307 1.13 -12.38 28.45
C SER A 307 2.66 -12.32 28.56
N ALA A 308 3.17 -12.30 29.79
CA ALA A 308 4.59 -12.40 30.13
C ALA A 308 4.75 -13.33 31.33
N GLY A 309 5.31 -14.52 31.10
CA GLY A 309 5.14 -15.67 32.00
C GLY A 309 3.65 -15.92 32.28
N ASP A 310 3.28 -16.08 33.56
CA ASP A 310 1.89 -16.30 33.97
C ASP A 310 1.05 -15.01 34.06
N LYS A 311 1.64 -13.83 33.78
CA LYS A 311 0.95 -12.54 33.91
C LYS A 311 0.30 -12.15 32.60
N GLN A 312 -1.00 -11.87 32.62
CA GLN A 312 -1.67 -11.23 31.48
C GLN A 312 -1.26 -9.75 31.41
N ILE A 313 -0.70 -9.34 30.27
CA ILE A 313 -0.29 -7.95 30.00
C ILE A 313 -1.46 -7.16 29.43
N ALA A 314 -2.17 -7.74 28.46
CA ALA A 314 -3.31 -7.11 27.84
C ALA A 314 -4.24 -8.15 27.23
N PHE A 315 -5.53 -7.82 27.16
CA PHE A 315 -6.53 -8.61 26.47
C PHE A 315 -7.56 -7.71 25.81
N GLU A 316 -7.71 -7.89 24.50
CA GLU A 316 -8.60 -7.10 23.66
C GLU A 316 -9.58 -8.03 22.93
N ARG A 317 -10.87 -7.69 22.94
CA ARG A 317 -11.89 -8.34 22.09
C ARG A 317 -12.49 -7.33 21.15
N TYR A 318 -12.67 -7.77 19.92
CA TYR A 318 -13.11 -6.95 18.81
C TYR A 318 -14.47 -7.45 18.30
N SER A 319 -15.34 -6.52 17.94
CA SER A 319 -16.61 -6.85 17.31
C SER A 319 -16.89 -5.89 16.19
N TYR A 320 -17.33 -6.41 15.05
CA TYR A 320 -17.50 -5.66 13.82
C TYR A 320 -18.97 -5.41 13.49
N ASP A 321 -19.24 -4.24 12.91
CA ASP A 321 -20.52 -3.90 12.30
C ASP A 321 -20.79 -4.79 11.07
N GLN A 322 -21.94 -4.60 10.44
CA GLN A 322 -22.35 -5.40 9.29
C GLN A 322 -21.54 -5.13 8.00
N TYR A 323 -20.73 -4.06 7.99
CA TYR A 323 -19.86 -3.64 6.89
C TYR A 323 -18.37 -3.94 7.16
N GLY A 324 -18.06 -4.61 8.27
CA GLY A 324 -16.71 -5.02 8.63
C GLY A 324 -15.89 -3.95 9.36
N ASN A 325 -16.48 -2.83 9.79
CA ASN A 325 -15.79 -1.87 10.64
C ASN A 325 -15.84 -2.28 12.12
N LEU A 326 -14.77 -2.07 12.87
CA LEU A 326 -14.73 -2.30 14.30
C LEU A 326 -15.78 -1.45 15.02
N SER A 327 -16.85 -2.06 15.52
CA SER A 327 -17.94 -1.39 16.24
C SER A 327 -17.70 -1.31 17.75
N VAL A 328 -17.03 -2.32 18.33
CA VAL A 328 -16.78 -2.41 19.77
C VAL A 328 -15.40 -2.98 20.03
N LEU A 329 -14.66 -2.32 20.92
CA LEU A 329 -13.42 -2.81 21.53
C LEU A 329 -13.64 -3.00 23.02
N LYS A 330 -13.46 -4.22 23.52
CA LYS A 330 -13.38 -4.48 24.97
C LYS A 330 -11.93 -4.67 25.37
N LYS A 331 -11.46 -3.88 26.32
CA LYS A 331 -10.08 -3.90 26.82
C LYS A 331 -10.08 -3.67 28.32
N ASP A 332 -9.46 -4.57 29.08
CA ASP A 332 -9.27 -4.45 30.54
C ASP A 332 -10.58 -4.13 31.32
N GLY A 333 -11.67 -4.80 30.95
CA GLY A 333 -13.00 -4.58 31.54
C GLY A 333 -13.73 -3.31 31.07
N LYS A 334 -13.08 -2.45 30.30
CA LYS A 334 -13.66 -1.25 29.68
C LYS A 334 -14.14 -1.54 28.25
N THR A 335 -15.05 -0.72 27.76
CA THR A 335 -15.63 -0.85 26.43
C THR A 335 -15.55 0.48 25.69
N ALA A 336 -14.93 0.47 24.53
CA ALA A 336 -15.02 1.54 23.54
C ALA A 336 -15.97 1.12 22.42
N SER A 337 -16.64 2.10 21.81
CA SER A 337 -17.56 1.87 20.69
C SER A 337 -17.35 2.90 19.60
N TYR A 338 -17.53 2.49 18.35
CA TYR A 338 -17.26 3.31 17.17
C TYR A 338 -18.44 3.25 16.20
N SER A 339 -18.75 4.39 15.60
CA SER A 339 -19.78 4.53 14.56
C SER A 339 -19.19 5.18 13.32
N TYR A 340 -19.71 4.78 12.16
CA TYR A 340 -19.18 5.18 10.86
C TYR A 340 -20.27 5.72 9.95
N ASP A 341 -19.88 6.60 9.03
CA ASP A 341 -20.77 7.03 7.94
C ASP A 341 -20.87 5.98 6.81
N ALA A 342 -21.57 6.33 5.74
CA ALA A 342 -21.75 5.46 4.58
C ALA A 342 -20.46 5.21 3.77
N MET A 343 -19.44 6.05 3.93
CA MET A 343 -18.10 5.90 3.33
C MET A 343 -17.11 5.21 4.29
N ASN A 344 -17.58 4.63 5.40
CA ASN A 344 -16.76 4.04 6.46
C ASN A 344 -15.84 5.04 7.20
N GLN A 345 -16.14 6.33 7.18
CA GLN A 345 -15.39 7.33 7.96
C GLN A 345 -15.87 7.32 9.41
N LEU A 346 -14.95 7.42 10.38
CA LEU A 346 -15.28 7.41 11.80
C LEU A 346 -16.03 8.70 12.19
N ILE A 347 -17.32 8.63 12.52
CA ILE A 347 -18.13 9.81 12.88
C ILE A 347 -18.35 9.96 14.38
N GLU A 348 -18.19 8.89 15.15
CA GLU A 348 -18.29 8.94 16.60
C GLU A 348 -17.45 7.83 17.22
N GLU A 349 -16.79 8.15 18.32
CA GLU A 349 -16.21 7.18 19.21
C GLU A 349 -16.61 7.47 20.67
N LYS A 350 -16.83 6.40 21.41
CA LYS A 350 -16.80 6.43 22.87
C LYS A 350 -15.52 5.75 23.29
N ILE A 351 -14.57 6.51 23.84
CA ILE A 351 -13.25 5.98 24.20
C ILE A 351 -13.34 5.18 25.51
N LEU A 352 -12.26 4.46 25.85
CA LEU A 352 -12.25 3.51 26.98
C LEU A 352 -12.54 4.15 28.34
N ASP A 353 -12.30 5.45 28.52
CA ASP A 353 -12.64 6.18 29.75
C ASP A 353 -14.12 6.62 29.83
N GLY A 354 -14.89 6.40 28.77
CA GLY A 354 -16.31 6.71 28.66
C GLY A 354 -16.63 8.04 27.99
N GLN A 355 -15.64 8.88 27.65
CA GLN A 355 -15.85 10.12 26.90
C GLN A 355 -16.30 9.82 25.46
N THR A 356 -17.26 10.60 24.97
CA THR A 356 -17.68 10.56 23.56
C THR A 356 -17.03 11.70 22.78
N VAL A 357 -16.54 11.38 21.58
CA VAL A 357 -15.99 12.32 20.60
C VAL A 357 -16.70 12.10 19.27
N SER A 358 -17.26 13.15 18.67
CA SER A 358 -17.86 13.11 17.34
C SER A 358 -17.05 13.86 16.30
N TYR A 359 -17.14 13.42 15.05
CA TYR A 359 -16.41 13.96 13.91
C TYR A 359 -17.36 14.29 12.76
N ALA A 360 -17.05 15.36 12.01
CA ALA A 360 -17.72 15.64 10.75
C ALA A 360 -16.72 15.97 9.64
N TYR A 361 -17.08 15.55 8.43
CA TYR A 361 -16.26 15.68 7.22
C TYR A 361 -16.98 16.53 6.18
N ASP A 362 -16.23 17.25 5.36
CA ASP A 362 -16.77 17.76 4.10
C ASP A 362 -16.93 16.61 3.08
N LYS A 363 -17.58 16.88 1.95
CA LYS A 363 -17.78 15.89 0.88
C LYS A 363 -16.49 15.37 0.24
N ARG A 364 -15.37 16.06 0.46
CA ARG A 364 -14.04 15.66 -0.02
C ARG A 364 -13.24 14.92 1.05
N GLY A 365 -13.85 14.59 2.19
CA GLY A 365 -13.25 13.84 3.28
C GLY A 365 -12.36 14.68 4.21
N ASN A 366 -12.38 16.01 4.12
CA ASN A 366 -11.63 16.84 5.06
C ASN A 366 -12.37 16.88 6.40
N ARG A 367 -11.69 16.53 7.51
CA ARG A 367 -12.28 16.58 8.85
C ARG A 367 -12.41 18.03 9.33
N THR A 368 -13.62 18.56 9.30
CA THR A 368 -13.90 19.99 9.58
C THR A 368 -14.35 20.23 11.01
N HIS A 369 -14.95 19.24 11.68
CA HIS A 369 -15.49 19.40 13.03
C HIS A 369 -15.06 18.29 13.98
N ILE A 370 -14.95 18.66 15.26
CA ILE A 370 -14.90 17.74 16.41
C ILE A 370 -15.94 18.23 17.42
N ASN A 371 -16.80 17.35 17.94
CA ASN A 371 -17.84 17.68 18.92
C ASN A 371 -18.71 18.88 18.49
N ASN A 372 -19.12 18.89 17.22
CA ASN A 372 -19.87 19.98 16.55
C ASN A 372 -19.18 21.36 16.55
N GLN A 373 -17.89 21.43 16.88
CA GLN A 373 -17.10 22.65 16.77
C GLN A 373 -16.25 22.60 15.51
N VAL A 374 -16.22 23.70 14.75
CA VAL A 374 -15.29 23.85 13.62
C VAL A 374 -13.87 23.87 14.16
N ILE A 375 -13.06 22.89 13.76
CA ILE A 375 -11.66 22.74 14.21
C ILE A 375 -10.66 22.97 13.09
N ALA A 376 -11.07 22.92 11.82
CA ALA A 376 -10.16 23.09 10.70
C ALA A 376 -10.85 23.70 9.48
N GLU A 377 -10.07 24.49 8.73
CA GLU A 377 -10.47 25.09 7.46
C GLU A 377 -9.54 24.55 6.36
N PHE A 378 -10.08 24.31 5.16
CA PHE A 378 -9.37 23.69 4.05
C PHE A 378 -9.55 24.51 2.78
N ASP A 379 -8.54 24.51 1.92
CA ASP A 379 -8.63 25.14 0.61
C ASP A 379 -9.15 24.18 -0.49
N ASP A 380 -9.15 24.69 -1.72
CA ASP A 380 -9.60 23.96 -2.89
C ASP A 380 -8.73 22.75 -3.24
N SER A 381 -7.51 22.67 -2.72
CA SER A 381 -6.56 21.57 -2.92
C SER A 381 -6.56 20.59 -1.73
N ASN A 382 -7.55 20.68 -0.82
CA ASN A 382 -7.66 19.89 0.42
C ASN A 382 -6.52 20.16 1.43
N ARG A 383 -5.83 21.30 1.33
CA ARG A 383 -4.79 21.68 2.29
C ARG A 383 -5.44 22.32 3.51
N MET A 384 -5.10 21.84 4.70
CA MET A 384 -5.58 22.42 5.96
C MET A 384 -4.93 23.80 6.17
N THR A 385 -5.66 24.88 5.95
CA THR A 385 -5.15 26.26 6.07
C THR A 385 -5.21 26.80 7.49
N LYS A 386 -6.01 26.16 8.36
CA LYS A 386 -6.14 26.51 9.76
C LYS A 386 -6.48 25.29 10.61
N PHE A 387 -5.91 25.20 11.79
CA PHE A 387 -6.29 24.23 12.82
C PHE A 387 -6.51 24.96 14.14
N LYS A 388 -7.72 24.85 14.71
CA LYS A 388 -8.20 25.70 15.81
C LYS A 388 -8.03 27.17 15.42
N SER A 389 -7.22 27.95 16.16
CA SER A 389 -6.89 29.34 15.85
C SER A 389 -5.61 29.49 15.01
N GLN A 390 -4.86 28.42 14.78
CA GLN A 390 -3.53 28.48 14.19
C GLN A 390 -3.59 28.42 12.67
N ALA A 391 -2.97 29.42 12.01
CA ALA A 391 -2.80 29.41 10.56
C ALA A 391 -1.70 28.42 10.15
N ILE A 392 -1.93 27.75 9.01
CA ILE A 392 -1.03 26.76 8.42
C ILE A 392 -0.77 27.17 6.97
N ALA A 393 0.50 27.12 6.55
CA ALA A 393 0.93 27.53 5.21
C ALA A 393 1.58 26.38 4.44
N TYR A 394 1.49 26.44 3.12
CA TYR A 394 2.02 25.45 2.18
C TYR A 394 2.85 26.11 1.08
N ASP A 395 3.80 25.36 0.51
CA ASP A 395 4.44 25.74 -0.75
C ASP A 395 3.52 25.49 -1.95
N ALA A 396 4.00 25.88 -3.14
CA ALA A 396 3.27 25.67 -4.40
C ALA A 396 3.09 24.18 -4.72
N ASP A 397 4.01 23.31 -4.27
CA ASP A 397 4.00 21.86 -4.51
C ASP A 397 3.01 21.12 -3.59
N GLY A 398 2.40 21.82 -2.63
CA GLY A 398 1.44 21.25 -1.69
C GLY A 398 2.08 20.66 -0.43
N ASN A 399 3.31 21.02 -0.11
CA ASN A 399 3.97 20.64 1.13
C ASN A 399 3.82 21.73 2.18
N ARG A 400 3.50 21.36 3.43
CA ARG A 400 3.35 22.31 4.53
C ARG A 400 4.68 22.99 4.82
N ILE A 401 4.71 24.31 4.95
CA ILE A 401 5.92 25.11 5.28
C ILE A 401 5.86 25.79 6.65
N ASN A 402 4.67 25.90 7.25
CA ASN A 402 4.50 26.45 8.60
C ASN A 402 3.21 25.90 9.25
N ASP A 403 3.26 25.58 10.55
CA ASP A 403 2.07 25.20 11.34
C ASP A 403 1.87 26.01 12.63
N GLY A 404 2.57 27.14 12.76
CA GLY A 404 2.63 27.98 13.96
C GLY A 404 3.67 27.59 14.99
N ARG A 405 4.06 26.32 15.03
CA ARG A 405 5.09 25.81 15.94
C ARG A 405 6.39 25.54 15.20
N LEU A 406 6.30 24.95 14.02
CA LEU A 406 7.40 24.50 13.18
C LEU A 406 7.34 25.16 11.79
N LYS A 407 8.53 25.41 11.25
CA LYS A 407 8.79 25.73 9.85
C LYS A 407 9.40 24.50 9.18
N TYR A 408 9.03 24.25 7.93
CA TYR A 408 9.42 23.05 7.20
C TYR A 408 10.06 23.42 5.86
N SER A 409 11.13 22.70 5.50
CA SER A 409 11.83 22.86 4.24
C SER A 409 11.82 21.55 3.45
N TRP A 410 11.51 21.63 2.16
CA TRP A 410 11.33 20.48 1.26
C TRP A 410 12.24 20.57 0.04
N ASP A 411 12.79 19.44 -0.38
CA ASP A 411 13.47 19.34 -1.67
C ASP A 411 12.47 19.11 -2.83
N GLY A 412 12.96 19.11 -4.07
CA GLY A 412 12.16 18.84 -5.25
C GLY A 412 11.59 17.42 -5.32
N LEU A 413 12.12 16.45 -4.58
CA LEU A 413 11.57 15.09 -4.50
C LEU A 413 10.42 14.99 -3.49
N GLY A 414 9.98 16.12 -2.92
CA GLY A 414 8.94 16.19 -1.90
C GLY A 414 9.39 15.56 -0.58
N LYS A 415 10.69 15.57 -0.28
CA LYS A 415 11.25 15.06 0.98
C LYS A 415 11.53 16.21 1.95
N LEU A 416 11.14 16.03 3.21
CA LEU A 416 11.31 17.04 4.26
C LEU A 416 12.77 17.10 4.69
N THR A 417 13.52 18.09 4.24
CA THR A 417 14.98 18.18 4.45
C THR A 417 15.36 18.92 5.72
N ALA A 418 14.50 19.80 6.22
CA ALA A 418 14.74 20.46 7.51
C ALA A 418 13.43 20.86 8.20
N ILE A 419 13.50 20.93 9.52
CA ILE A 419 12.49 21.54 10.38
C ILE A 419 13.19 22.56 11.28
N GLU A 420 12.53 23.67 11.59
CA GLU A 420 12.98 24.66 12.56
C GLU A 420 11.80 25.07 13.44
N GLU A 421 12.00 25.26 14.75
CA GLU A 421 10.97 25.90 15.58
C GLU A 421 10.73 27.34 15.10
N VAL A 422 9.49 27.84 15.18
CA VAL A 422 9.15 29.18 14.68
C VAL A 422 9.95 30.28 15.38
N ASN A 423 10.28 30.09 16.66
CA ASN A 423 11.13 30.96 17.48
C ASN A 423 12.65 30.83 17.16
N GLY A 424 13.04 29.90 16.30
CA GLY A 424 14.43 29.65 15.89
C GLY A 424 15.29 28.87 16.88
N THR A 425 14.76 28.34 17.99
CA THR A 425 15.59 27.74 19.05
C THR A 425 16.13 26.35 18.73
N LYS A 426 15.40 25.54 17.96
CA LYS A 426 15.82 24.19 17.57
C LYS A 426 15.66 23.99 16.07
N LYS A 427 16.58 23.20 15.52
CA LYS A 427 16.63 22.84 14.11
C LYS A 427 16.95 21.37 13.94
N TRP A 428 16.30 20.77 12.94
CA TRP A 428 16.51 19.41 12.51
C TRP A 428 16.84 19.38 11.02
N GLN A 429 17.70 18.46 10.63
CA GLN A 429 18.07 18.19 9.24
C GLN A 429 17.93 16.70 8.96
N PHE A 430 17.49 16.38 7.75
CA PHE A 430 17.22 15.02 7.32
C PHE A 430 17.92 14.71 6.01
N MET A 431 18.42 13.49 5.89
CA MET A 431 18.99 12.94 4.66
C MET A 431 18.17 11.73 4.24
N TYR A 432 17.94 11.59 2.94
CA TYR A 432 17.15 10.51 2.35
C TYR A 432 17.94 9.78 1.28
N ASP A 433 17.71 8.48 1.15
CA ASP A 433 18.23 7.68 0.06
C ASP A 433 17.44 7.87 -1.25
N GLU A 434 17.82 7.13 -2.28
CA GLU A 434 17.23 7.17 -3.62
C GLU A 434 15.78 6.67 -3.67
N GLN A 435 15.35 5.84 -2.71
CA GLN A 435 13.95 5.43 -2.53
C GLN A 435 13.15 6.47 -1.73
N GLY A 436 13.80 7.49 -1.18
CA GLY A 436 13.17 8.51 -0.36
C GLY A 436 12.99 8.08 1.10
N ARG A 437 13.70 7.05 1.58
CA ARG A 437 13.72 6.66 3.00
C ARG A 437 14.72 7.53 3.76
N ARG A 438 14.36 8.00 4.94
CA ARG A 438 15.21 8.78 5.84
C ARG A 438 16.37 7.91 6.33
N ILE A 439 17.60 8.27 5.98
CA ILE A 439 18.83 7.59 6.39
C ILE A 439 19.66 8.39 7.40
N GLN A 440 19.31 9.66 7.66
CA GLN A 440 19.91 10.45 8.74
C GLN A 440 18.92 11.48 9.30
N LYS A 441 18.99 11.71 10.61
CA LYS A 441 18.38 12.85 11.31
C LYS A 441 19.45 13.49 12.19
N THR A 442 19.66 14.79 12.03
CA THR A 442 20.54 15.61 12.88
C THR A 442 19.67 16.64 13.58
N GLY A 443 19.75 16.73 14.90
CA GLY A 443 19.00 17.70 15.70
C GLY A 443 19.70 18.06 17.02
N PRO A 444 19.00 18.70 17.96
CA PRO A 444 19.58 19.13 19.23
C PRO A 444 20.16 17.98 20.07
N SER A 445 19.60 16.78 19.94
CA SER A 445 20.06 15.56 20.63
C SER A 445 21.22 14.83 19.92
N GLY A 446 21.75 15.39 18.83
CA GLY A 446 22.81 14.79 18.02
C GLY A 446 22.33 14.21 16.70
N THR A 447 23.13 13.32 16.12
CA THR A 447 22.87 12.69 14.81
C THR A 447 22.60 11.20 14.97
N ILE A 448 21.50 10.75 14.36
CA ILE A 448 21.12 9.34 14.25
C ILE A 448 21.15 8.96 12.77
N ARG A 449 21.73 7.79 12.47
CA ARG A 449 21.72 7.17 11.14
C ARG A 449 20.81 5.96 11.16
N PHE A 450 20.05 5.78 10.08
CA PHE A 450 19.03 4.74 9.96
C PHE A 450 19.47 3.72 8.91
N HIS A 451 19.40 2.43 9.28
CA HIS A 451 19.82 1.31 8.44
C HIS A 451 18.65 0.36 8.23
N TYR A 452 18.28 0.18 6.97
CA TYR A 452 17.13 -0.63 6.56
C TYR A 452 17.57 -2.02 6.10
N ASP A 453 16.62 -2.94 6.02
CA ASP A 453 16.82 -4.23 5.37
C ASP A 453 16.79 -4.09 3.85
N GLY A 454 17.97 -4.05 3.23
CA GLY A 454 18.12 -3.90 1.79
C GLY A 454 17.39 -2.67 1.26
N ASP A 455 16.54 -2.89 0.26
CA ASP A 455 15.68 -1.87 -0.34
C ASP A 455 14.24 -1.90 0.20
N SER A 456 13.98 -2.60 1.31
CA SER A 456 12.68 -2.61 1.99
C SER A 456 12.52 -1.43 2.97
N ASN A 457 11.30 -1.16 3.43
CA ASN A 457 11.06 -0.13 4.45
C ASN A 457 11.28 -0.62 5.91
N ARG A 458 11.92 -1.78 6.12
CA ARG A 458 12.15 -2.34 7.46
C ARG A 458 13.38 -1.71 8.10
N LEU A 459 13.18 -0.84 9.09
CA LEU A 459 14.28 -0.25 9.88
C LEU A 459 14.89 -1.31 10.80
N MET A 460 16.12 -1.75 10.54
CA MET A 460 16.78 -2.81 11.30
C MET A 460 17.73 -2.29 12.38
N ALA A 461 18.32 -1.11 12.19
CA ALA A 461 19.20 -0.51 13.18
C ALA A 461 19.23 1.03 13.10
N GLU A 462 19.48 1.65 14.26
CA GLU A 462 19.88 3.05 14.39
C GLU A 462 21.31 3.09 14.91
N THR A 463 22.19 3.90 14.31
CA THR A 463 23.57 4.08 14.77
C THR A 463 23.91 5.54 15.00
N ASP A 464 24.95 5.78 15.80
CA ASP A 464 25.58 7.09 15.91
C ASP A 464 26.49 7.38 14.69
N THR A 465 27.18 8.52 14.71
CA THR A 465 28.10 8.89 13.61
C THR A 465 29.36 8.03 13.51
N ALA A 466 29.68 7.24 14.54
CA ALA A 466 30.76 6.27 14.53
C ALA A 466 30.31 4.88 14.04
N GLY A 467 29.02 4.70 13.71
CA GLY A 467 28.45 3.42 13.28
C GLY A 467 28.14 2.48 14.44
N LYS A 468 28.19 2.95 15.69
CA LYS A 468 27.84 2.14 16.86
C LYS A 468 26.31 2.03 16.96
N PRO A 469 25.75 0.81 17.10
CA PRO A 469 24.32 0.63 17.30
C PRO A 469 23.81 1.34 18.57
N ILE A 470 22.78 2.18 18.39
CA ILE A 470 21.97 2.82 19.44
C ILE A 470 20.75 1.93 19.71
N ARG A 471 20.12 1.45 18.62
CA ARG A 471 18.97 0.54 18.65
C ARG A 471 19.09 -0.49 17.55
N GLU A 472 18.59 -1.67 17.84
CA GLU A 472 18.51 -2.76 16.88
C GLU A 472 17.13 -3.40 16.94
N TYR A 473 16.57 -3.68 15.78
CA TYR A 473 15.21 -4.18 15.64
C TYR A 473 15.22 -5.60 15.11
N VAL A 474 14.25 -6.39 15.55
CA VAL A 474 14.02 -7.77 15.08
C VAL A 474 12.63 -7.84 14.49
N TYR A 475 12.56 -8.33 13.25
CA TYR A 475 11.30 -8.61 12.56
C TYR A 475 11.25 -10.09 12.22
N ASN A 476 10.04 -10.64 12.15
CA ASN A 476 9.84 -11.91 11.46
C ASN A 476 9.87 -11.70 9.92
N ALA A 477 9.84 -12.79 9.16
CA ALA A 477 9.86 -12.69 7.69
C ALA A 477 8.58 -12.09 7.10
N ASP A 478 7.48 -12.02 7.86
CA ASP A 478 6.22 -11.34 7.49
C ASP A 478 6.22 -9.84 7.84
N HIS A 479 7.39 -9.28 8.19
CA HIS A 479 7.59 -7.85 8.47
C HIS A 479 6.96 -7.39 9.80
N ILE A 480 6.62 -8.32 10.70
CA ILE A 480 6.12 -8.01 12.04
C ILE A 480 7.32 -7.72 12.95
N LEU A 481 7.32 -6.53 13.59
CA LEU A 481 8.31 -6.16 14.59
C LEU A 481 8.09 -6.93 15.89
N VAL A 482 9.12 -7.60 16.40
CA VAL A 482 9.03 -8.49 17.58
C VAL A 482 10.01 -8.15 18.70
N GLY A 483 11.17 -7.59 18.38
CA GLY A 483 12.24 -7.34 19.36
C GLY A 483 12.95 -6.01 19.19
N LEU A 484 13.55 -5.52 20.28
CA LEU A 484 14.38 -4.33 20.37
C LEU A 484 15.62 -4.62 21.22
N LYS A 485 16.81 -4.30 20.72
CA LYS A 485 17.99 -4.10 21.55
C LYS A 485 18.22 -2.62 21.72
N THR A 486 18.41 -2.16 22.95
CA THR A 486 18.90 -0.81 23.22
C THR A 486 19.71 -0.79 24.50
N ASN A 487 20.77 0.01 24.54
CA ASN A 487 21.72 0.06 25.67
C ASN A 487 22.19 -1.35 26.12
N GLY A 488 22.49 -2.22 25.14
CA GLY A 488 22.98 -3.58 25.35
C GLY A 488 21.94 -4.58 25.90
N THR A 489 20.69 -4.19 26.07
CA THR A 489 19.62 -5.04 26.65
C THR A 489 18.58 -5.37 25.59
N TRP A 490 18.15 -6.63 25.52
CA TRP A 490 17.07 -7.10 24.66
C TRP A 490 15.71 -6.97 25.37
N TYR A 491 14.74 -6.49 24.61
CA TYR A 491 13.34 -6.34 24.98
C TYR A 491 12.43 -6.86 23.88
N ASN A 492 11.17 -7.07 24.24
CA ASN A 492 10.14 -7.61 23.37
C ASN A 492 8.97 -6.65 23.24
N TYR A 493 8.49 -6.48 22.01
CA TYR A 493 7.33 -5.64 21.75
C TYR A 493 6.04 -6.43 21.96
N GLN A 494 5.22 -5.99 22.93
CA GLN A 494 3.83 -6.43 23.05
C GLN A 494 2.99 -5.53 22.15
N ARG A 495 2.66 -6.02 20.95
CA ARG A 495 1.90 -5.29 19.94
C ARG A 495 0.54 -5.94 19.68
N ASN A 496 -0.52 -5.13 19.61
CA ASN A 496 -1.84 -5.62 19.22
C ASN A 496 -1.89 -5.97 17.71
N TYR A 497 -3.01 -6.52 17.24
CA TYR A 497 -3.15 -6.92 15.83
C TYR A 497 -3.03 -5.75 14.84
N ARG A 498 -3.41 -4.53 15.26
CA ARG A 498 -3.27 -3.28 14.48
C ARG A 498 -1.80 -2.82 14.39
N GLY A 499 -0.99 -3.25 15.34
CA GLY A 499 0.44 -2.96 15.46
C GLY A 499 0.79 -1.90 16.47
N ASP A 500 -0.15 -1.46 17.29
CA ASP A 500 0.13 -0.56 18.40
C ASP A 500 0.99 -1.27 19.43
N ILE A 501 2.10 -0.63 19.81
CA ILE A 501 2.87 -1.07 20.97
C ILE A 501 2.05 -0.74 22.22
N VAL A 502 1.56 -1.77 22.93
CA VAL A 502 0.83 -1.57 24.19
C VAL A 502 1.79 -1.65 25.38
N ALA A 503 2.81 -2.50 25.26
CA ALA A 503 3.86 -2.66 26.27
C ALA A 503 5.17 -3.11 25.64
N ILE A 504 6.26 -2.94 26.40
CA ILE A 504 7.56 -3.53 26.12
C ILE A 504 7.95 -4.35 27.35
N THR A 505 8.38 -5.59 27.14
CA THR A 505 8.79 -6.51 28.22
C THR A 505 10.26 -6.89 28.10
N ASP A 506 10.93 -7.12 29.23
CA ASP A 506 12.25 -7.75 29.24
C ASP A 506 12.13 -9.29 29.10
N ASN A 507 13.25 -10.00 28.96
CA ASN A 507 13.26 -11.47 28.84
C ASN A 507 12.93 -12.22 30.13
N SER A 508 12.83 -11.51 31.26
CA SER A 508 12.38 -12.06 32.55
C SER A 508 10.87 -11.92 32.74
N GLY A 509 10.17 -11.30 31.79
CA GLY A 509 8.72 -11.09 31.81
C GLY A 509 8.27 -9.87 32.60
N ASN A 510 9.18 -8.94 32.92
CA ASN A 510 8.80 -7.66 33.53
C ASN A 510 8.34 -6.68 32.45
N VAL A 511 7.31 -5.88 32.76
CA VAL A 511 6.90 -4.75 31.92
C VAL A 511 7.89 -3.60 32.11
N SER A 512 8.61 -3.26 31.05
CA SER A 512 9.65 -2.22 31.04
C SER A 512 9.13 -0.89 30.51
N ALA A 513 8.07 -0.88 29.71
CA ALA A 513 7.35 0.32 29.31
C ALA A 513 5.89 0.02 28.91
N THR A 514 5.00 1.01 29.00
CA THR A 514 3.64 0.95 28.43
C THR A 514 3.29 2.23 27.69
N TYR A 515 2.42 2.10 26.69
CA TYR A 515 1.98 3.23 25.87
C TYR A 515 0.48 3.16 25.64
N THR A 516 -0.16 4.32 25.64
CA THR A 516 -1.55 4.48 25.21
C THR A 516 -1.67 5.64 24.22
N TYR A 517 -2.66 5.54 23.33
CA TYR A 517 -2.89 6.49 22.25
C TYR A 517 -4.37 6.82 22.17
N ASP A 518 -4.70 7.99 21.64
CA ASP A 518 -6.03 8.20 21.08
C ASP A 518 -6.18 7.41 19.77
N THR A 519 -7.41 7.36 19.26
CA THR A 519 -7.76 6.65 18.03
C THR A 519 -7.04 7.17 16.79
N TRP A 520 -6.46 8.36 16.84
CA TRP A 520 -5.70 8.97 15.74
C TRP A 520 -4.18 8.87 15.93
N GLY A 521 -3.74 8.21 17.00
CA GLY A 521 -2.35 7.93 17.30
C GLY A 521 -1.63 8.98 18.13
N LYS A 522 -2.32 9.98 18.68
CA LYS A 522 -1.70 10.90 19.63
C LYS A 522 -1.36 10.13 20.92
N PRO A 523 -0.10 10.10 21.38
CA PRO A 523 0.23 9.49 22.67
C PRO A 523 -0.51 10.16 23.83
N LEU A 524 -1.14 9.35 24.69
CA LEU A 524 -1.85 9.79 25.89
C LEU A 524 -1.04 9.50 27.16
N SER A 525 -0.43 8.31 27.24
CA SER A 525 0.55 7.96 28.26
C SER A 525 1.78 7.30 27.65
N THR A 526 2.93 7.49 28.31
CA THR A 526 4.22 6.87 27.99
C THR A 526 4.93 6.61 29.31
N ASP A 527 4.65 5.45 29.89
CA ASP A 527 5.20 5.06 31.18
C ASP A 527 6.45 4.20 30.96
N ILE A 528 7.62 4.73 31.31
CA ILE A 528 8.91 4.08 31.13
C ILE A 528 9.41 3.60 32.49
N PHE A 529 9.47 2.28 32.69
CA PHE A 529 9.92 1.65 33.93
C PHE A 529 11.41 1.28 33.89
N ASP A 530 11.93 0.90 32.70
CA ASP A 530 13.37 0.79 32.47
C ASP A 530 13.89 2.04 31.75
N PRO A 531 14.74 2.87 32.39
CA PRO A 531 15.29 4.09 31.78
C PRO A 531 16.06 3.86 30.48
N LYS A 532 16.54 2.64 30.20
CA LYS A 532 17.19 2.29 28.93
C LYS A 532 16.28 2.42 27.73
N LEU A 533 14.95 2.38 27.92
CA LEU A 533 13.94 2.55 26.87
C LEU A 533 13.57 4.02 26.62
N THR A 534 14.18 4.97 27.33
CA THR A 534 13.93 6.40 27.14
C THR A 534 14.16 6.80 25.68
N GLY A 535 13.17 7.47 25.09
CA GLY A 535 13.21 7.95 23.72
C GLY A 535 13.04 6.88 22.65
N GLN A 536 12.62 5.64 22.99
CA GLN A 536 12.30 4.62 22.00
C GLN A 536 11.17 5.09 21.05
N PRO A 537 11.40 5.15 19.72
CA PRO A 537 10.47 5.82 18.81
C PRO A 537 9.31 4.94 18.32
N ILE A 538 9.40 3.61 18.38
CA ILE A 538 8.37 2.76 17.80
C ILE A 538 7.13 2.70 18.69
N ARG A 539 5.98 3.15 18.16
CA ARG A 539 4.73 3.38 18.91
C ARG A 539 3.50 2.88 18.12
N TYR A 540 2.46 3.72 18.03
CA TYR A 540 1.21 3.51 17.29
C TYR A 540 1.43 2.88 15.90
N ALA A 541 0.72 1.81 15.60
CA ALA A 541 0.82 1.02 14.36
C ALA A 541 2.26 0.64 13.96
N SER A 542 3.16 0.49 14.95
CA SER A 542 4.59 0.21 14.77
C SER A 542 5.33 1.30 13.99
N TYR A 543 4.82 2.53 14.01
CA TYR A 543 5.42 3.68 13.34
C TYR A 543 6.56 4.30 14.16
N TYR A 544 7.47 4.95 13.44
CA TYR A 544 8.52 5.76 14.04
C TYR A 544 7.96 7.13 14.46
N TYR A 545 7.88 7.37 15.77
CA TYR A 545 7.47 8.64 16.36
C TYR A 545 8.68 9.51 16.68
N ASP A 546 8.82 10.64 16.00
CA ASP A 546 9.78 11.68 16.36
C ASP A 546 9.22 12.49 17.54
N GLU A 547 9.56 12.09 18.76
CA GLU A 547 9.02 12.66 20.00
C GLU A 547 9.27 14.16 20.15
N ASP A 548 10.45 14.63 19.73
CA ASP A 548 10.84 16.04 19.70
C ASP A 548 10.05 16.88 18.67
N LEU A 549 9.49 16.22 17.66
CA LEU A 549 8.69 16.85 16.61
C LEU A 549 7.19 16.66 16.81
N ALA A 550 6.78 15.71 17.64
CA ALA A 550 5.40 15.23 17.75
C ALA A 550 4.80 14.80 16.40
N LEU A 551 5.59 14.09 15.58
CA LEU A 551 5.21 13.62 14.25
C LEU A 551 5.54 12.14 14.08
N TYR A 552 4.74 11.44 13.28
CA TYR A 552 5.08 10.11 12.80
C TYR A 552 5.77 10.21 11.43
N TYR A 553 6.91 9.53 11.30
CA TYR A 553 7.57 9.33 10.01
C TYR A 553 7.08 8.02 9.39
N LEU A 554 6.29 8.15 8.31
CA LEU A 554 5.66 7.03 7.59
C LEU A 554 6.31 6.88 6.22
N MET A 555 7.64 6.81 6.16
CA MET A 555 8.42 6.63 4.94
C MET A 555 8.22 7.73 3.90
N ALA A 556 7.20 7.67 3.05
CA ALA A 556 6.97 8.66 2.00
C ALA A 556 6.50 10.02 2.56
N ARG A 557 5.82 10.04 3.70
CA ARG A 557 5.21 11.23 4.29
C ARG A 557 5.36 11.30 5.82
N TYR A 558 5.20 12.51 6.36
CA TYR A 558 5.06 12.72 7.80
C TYR A 558 3.59 12.92 8.15
N TYR A 559 3.13 12.23 9.20
CA TYR A 559 1.77 12.31 9.73
C TYR A 559 1.75 13.10 11.04
N HIS A 560 0.82 14.05 11.15
CA HIS A 560 0.61 14.84 12.35
C HIS A 560 -0.55 14.25 13.17
N PRO A 561 -0.31 13.57 14.31
CA PRO A 561 -1.35 12.84 15.03
C PRO A 561 -2.42 13.74 15.66
N GLU A 562 -2.08 14.95 16.12
CA GLU A 562 -3.11 15.87 16.66
C GLU A 562 -3.98 16.52 15.56
N GLN A 563 -3.39 16.90 14.43
CA GLN A 563 -4.11 17.51 13.32
C GLN A 563 -4.73 16.48 12.37
N THR A 564 -4.34 15.21 12.50
CA THR A 564 -4.81 14.03 11.77
C THR A 564 -4.71 14.12 10.26
N VAL A 565 -3.65 14.75 9.77
CA VAL A 565 -3.36 14.90 8.34
C VAL A 565 -1.89 14.65 8.06
N PHE A 566 -1.59 14.28 6.82
CA PHE A 566 -0.23 14.30 6.30
C PHE A 566 0.25 15.74 6.05
N LEU A 567 1.57 15.94 6.17
CA LEU A 567 2.19 17.26 5.94
C LEU A 567 2.38 17.59 4.45
N SER A 568 2.29 16.59 3.56
CA SER A 568 2.45 16.74 2.12
C SER A 568 1.36 15.97 1.38
N VAL A 569 1.10 16.38 0.14
CA VAL A 569 0.17 15.69 -0.75
C VAL A 569 0.69 14.28 -1.05
N ASP A 570 -0.23 13.31 -1.16
CA ASP A 570 0.09 11.96 -1.59
C ASP A 570 0.82 11.95 -2.95
N PRO A 571 2.05 11.41 -3.05
CA PRO A 571 2.76 11.25 -4.32
C PRO A 571 2.02 10.35 -5.33
N MET A 572 1.00 9.61 -4.88
CA MET A 572 0.18 8.68 -5.66
C MET A 572 -1.25 9.19 -5.94
N LEU A 573 -1.56 10.46 -5.64
CA LEU A 573 -2.92 11.03 -5.81
C LEU A 573 -3.55 10.80 -7.21
N ASP A 574 -2.73 10.78 -8.27
CA ASP A 574 -3.20 10.61 -9.67
C ASP A 574 -2.95 9.21 -10.24
N SER A 575 -2.51 8.24 -9.43
CA SER A 575 -2.26 6.88 -9.92
C SER A 575 -3.45 5.92 -9.79
N ASP A 576 -4.54 6.35 -9.15
CA ASP A 576 -5.74 5.55 -9.01
C ASP A 576 -7.00 6.35 -9.43
N GLU A 577 -7.91 5.66 -10.11
CA GLU A 577 -9.21 6.17 -10.54
C GLU A 577 -10.30 5.96 -9.48
N THR A 578 -10.00 5.39 -8.30
CA THR A 578 -10.98 5.14 -7.23
C THR A 578 -11.46 6.42 -6.50
N LEU A 579 -12.66 6.32 -5.90
CA LEU A 579 -13.25 7.35 -5.04
C LEU A 579 -12.41 7.66 -3.79
N GLU A 580 -11.73 6.65 -3.26
CA GLU A 580 -11.07 6.71 -1.95
C GLU A 580 -9.75 7.48 -1.97
N MET A 581 -9.08 7.55 -3.13
CA MET A 581 -7.81 8.26 -3.31
C MET A 581 -7.99 9.68 -3.85
N ALA A 582 -9.15 10.32 -3.67
CA ALA A 582 -9.38 11.67 -4.17
C ALA A 582 -8.86 12.79 -3.24
N ASN A 583 -8.55 12.48 -1.98
CA ASN A 583 -7.96 13.40 -1.01
C ASN A 583 -6.54 12.98 -0.64
N GLY A 584 -5.55 13.81 -0.99
CA GLY A 584 -4.14 13.48 -0.81
C GLY A 584 -3.56 13.70 0.60
N TYR A 585 -4.36 14.14 1.57
CA TYR A 585 -3.86 14.51 2.91
C TYR A 585 -4.43 13.68 4.06
N ILE A 586 -5.51 12.93 3.83
CA ILE A 586 -6.18 12.19 4.91
C ILE A 586 -5.37 10.97 5.34
N TYR A 587 -5.31 10.73 6.65
CA TYR A 587 -4.73 9.52 7.20
C TYR A 587 -5.77 8.41 7.27
N ALA A 588 -5.37 7.20 6.87
CA ALA A 588 -6.16 5.99 7.05
C ALA A 588 -7.60 6.08 6.51
N GLN A 589 -7.82 6.86 5.44
CA GLN A 589 -9.16 7.13 4.87
C GLN A 589 -10.20 7.65 5.88
N ASN A 590 -9.77 8.36 6.93
CA ASN A 590 -10.59 8.76 8.08
C ASN A 590 -11.17 7.59 8.91
N ASN A 591 -10.60 6.39 8.77
CA ASN A 591 -10.95 5.20 9.54
C ASN A 591 -9.69 4.60 10.21
N PRO A 592 -9.03 5.35 11.11
CA PRO A 592 -7.80 4.89 11.76
C PRO A 592 -8.02 3.68 12.68
N VAL A 593 -9.26 3.39 13.07
CA VAL A 593 -9.60 2.21 13.88
C VAL A 593 -9.36 0.91 13.09
N ASN A 594 -9.70 0.92 11.79
CA ASN A 594 -9.61 -0.25 10.93
C ASN A 594 -8.43 -0.21 9.97
N MET A 595 -7.89 0.97 9.70
CA MET A 595 -6.88 1.19 8.66
C MET A 595 -5.61 1.82 9.24
N ILE A 596 -4.47 1.45 8.64
CA ILE A 596 -3.14 1.98 8.93
C ILE A 596 -2.47 2.37 7.60
N ASP A 597 -1.54 3.32 7.59
CA ASP A 597 -0.66 3.60 6.44
C ASP A 597 0.81 3.44 6.87
N SER A 598 1.42 2.29 6.62
CA SER A 598 2.81 2.01 7.00
C SER A 598 3.85 2.60 6.04
N THR A 599 3.39 3.11 4.89
CA THR A 599 4.28 3.56 3.80
C THR A 599 4.16 5.05 3.51
N GLY A 600 3.14 5.69 4.06
CA GLY A 600 2.75 7.05 3.72
C GLY A 600 2.28 7.18 2.28
N LEU A 601 1.78 6.11 1.64
CA LEU A 601 1.32 6.14 0.23
C LEU A 601 -0.12 5.65 0.06
N TYR A 602 -0.59 4.76 0.94
CA TYR A 602 -1.95 4.25 0.88
C TYR A 602 -2.31 3.60 2.21
N ALA A 603 -3.58 3.75 2.59
CA ALA A 603 -4.13 3.06 3.74
C ALA A 603 -4.34 1.58 3.42
N ILE A 604 -4.02 0.72 4.38
CA ILE A 604 -4.30 -0.71 4.36
C ILE A 604 -5.08 -1.10 5.62
N PRO A 605 -5.85 -2.19 5.56
CA PRO A 605 -6.53 -2.70 6.73
C PRO A 605 -5.55 -3.23 7.78
N ALA A 606 -5.87 -3.00 9.05
CA ALA A 606 -5.13 -3.47 10.20
C ALA A 606 -4.97 -5.00 10.22
N GLY A 607 -3.79 -5.50 10.59
CA GLY A 607 -3.54 -6.93 10.80
C GLY A 607 -3.44 -7.79 9.53
N GLY A 608 -3.17 -7.19 8.35
CA GLY A 608 -3.02 -7.94 7.10
C GLY A 608 -4.29 -8.70 6.71
N LEU A 609 -5.45 -8.27 7.22
CA LEU A 609 -6.73 -8.63 6.65
C LEU A 609 -6.75 -8.00 5.27
N ILE A 610 -6.80 -8.81 4.22
CA ILE A 610 -7.18 -8.33 2.90
C ILE A 610 -8.67 -7.99 3.03
N PHE A 611 -8.93 -6.80 3.54
CA PHE A 611 -10.22 -6.16 3.46
C PHE A 611 -10.19 -5.35 2.18
N VAL A 612 -11.08 -5.69 1.26
CA VAL A 612 -11.45 -4.77 0.21
C VAL A 612 -12.95 -4.53 0.37
N PRO A 613 -13.36 -3.49 1.12
CA PRO A 613 -14.77 -3.15 1.24
C PRO A 613 -15.26 -2.72 -0.14
N GLY A 614 -16.35 -3.33 -0.63
CA GLY A 614 -17.08 -2.81 -1.79
C GLY A 614 -16.40 -2.91 -3.15
N VAL A 615 -15.29 -3.63 -3.31
CA VAL A 615 -14.71 -3.89 -4.64
C VAL A 615 -15.10 -5.29 -5.05
N GLY A 616 -16.13 -5.38 -5.88
CA GLY A 616 -16.37 -6.63 -6.56
C GLY A 616 -15.14 -7.05 -7.35
N TRP A 617 -14.78 -8.32 -7.27
CA TRP A 617 -13.59 -8.89 -7.93
C TRP A 617 -13.49 -8.57 -9.44
N ALA A 618 -14.61 -8.23 -10.09
CA ALA A 618 -14.65 -7.77 -11.47
C ALA A 618 -13.90 -6.45 -11.72
N THR A 619 -13.80 -5.56 -10.73
CA THR A 619 -12.95 -4.36 -10.79
C THR A 619 -11.50 -4.65 -10.37
N LEU A 620 -11.25 -5.68 -9.54
CA LEU A 620 -9.89 -6.12 -9.16
C LEU A 620 -9.12 -6.80 -10.29
N ALA A 621 -9.76 -7.41 -11.29
CA ALA A 621 -9.04 -7.91 -12.46
C ALA A 621 -8.37 -6.78 -13.28
N GLY A 622 -8.90 -5.56 -13.21
CA GLY A 622 -8.27 -4.33 -13.72
C GLY A 622 -7.39 -3.63 -12.68
N MET A 623 -7.80 -3.60 -11.40
CA MET A 623 -7.13 -2.84 -10.35
C MET A 623 -5.91 -3.56 -9.74
N ALA A 624 -5.91 -4.89 -9.59
CA ALA A 624 -4.78 -5.63 -9.01
C ALA A 624 -3.55 -5.68 -9.96
N ALA A 625 -3.77 -5.67 -11.27
CA ALA A 625 -2.71 -5.54 -12.27
C ALA A 625 -2.14 -4.10 -12.33
N VAL A 626 -2.95 -3.09 -12.01
CA VAL A 626 -2.56 -1.68 -11.94
C VAL A 626 -1.84 -1.38 -10.63
N VAL A 627 -2.29 -1.90 -9.48
CA VAL A 627 -1.70 -1.61 -8.17
C VAL A 627 -0.33 -2.27 -7.98
N GLY A 628 -0.16 -3.55 -8.35
CA GLY A 628 1.15 -4.20 -8.32
C GLY A 628 2.15 -3.63 -9.33
N GLY A 629 1.65 -3.23 -10.51
CA GLY A 629 2.45 -2.59 -11.56
C GLY A 629 2.89 -1.18 -11.16
N VAL A 630 1.98 -0.33 -10.70
CA VAL A 630 2.26 1.05 -10.27
C VAL A 630 3.16 1.09 -9.04
N TYR A 631 2.97 0.15 -8.09
CA TYR A 631 3.84 -0.03 -6.92
C TYR A 631 5.30 -0.32 -7.31
N LEU A 632 5.53 -1.14 -8.34
CA LEU A 632 6.87 -1.37 -8.89
C LEU A 632 7.40 -0.15 -9.68
N ILE A 633 6.52 0.53 -10.42
CA ILE A 633 6.86 1.62 -11.35
C ILE A 633 7.34 2.90 -10.64
N LYS A 634 6.72 3.30 -9.53
CA LYS A 634 7.08 4.53 -8.80
C LYS A 634 8.14 4.30 -7.73
N THR A 635 8.22 3.11 -7.15
CA THR A 635 9.11 2.81 -6.02
C THR A 635 10.49 2.31 -6.44
N TYR A 636 10.62 1.64 -7.60
CA TYR A 636 11.90 1.00 -8.02
C TYR A 636 12.54 1.59 -9.28
N GLY A 637 11.95 2.60 -9.90
CA GLY A 637 12.60 3.30 -11.03
C GLY A 637 13.00 2.42 -12.22
N ILE A 638 12.33 1.30 -12.49
CA ILE A 638 12.73 0.36 -13.55
C ILE A 638 12.06 0.72 -14.90
N PRO A 639 12.81 1.18 -15.93
CA PRO A 639 12.22 1.74 -17.15
C PRO A 639 11.63 0.72 -18.15
N TRP A 640 12.02 -0.56 -18.10
CA TRP A 640 11.56 -1.57 -19.10
C TRP A 640 10.05 -1.87 -19.04
N ALA A 641 9.43 -1.72 -17.87
CA ALA A 641 8.00 -1.99 -17.66
C ALA A 641 7.10 -0.93 -18.30
N ILE A 642 7.61 0.28 -18.53
CA ILE A 642 6.91 1.37 -19.21
C ILE A 642 6.54 0.96 -20.64
N ASN A 643 7.40 0.21 -21.34
CA ASN A 643 7.13 -0.21 -22.72
C ASN A 643 6.15 -1.40 -22.81
N ARG A 644 6.10 -2.27 -21.78
CA ARG A 644 5.15 -3.38 -21.73
C ARG A 644 3.75 -2.93 -21.30
N TYR A 645 3.65 -1.92 -20.42
CA TYR A 645 2.39 -1.28 -20.02
C TYR A 645 1.80 -0.39 -21.12
N LYS A 646 2.65 0.31 -21.89
CA LYS A 646 2.25 1.07 -23.10
C LYS A 646 1.55 0.17 -24.15
N ASN A 647 1.79 -1.14 -24.16
CA ASN A 647 1.12 -2.08 -25.07
C ASN A 647 -0.20 -2.66 -24.50
N TYR A 648 -0.44 -2.60 -23.19
CA TYR A 648 -1.69 -3.11 -22.57
C TYR A 648 -2.84 -2.09 -22.63
N MET A 649 -2.51 -0.79 -22.57
CA MET A 649 -3.47 0.32 -22.76
C MET A 649 -3.74 0.64 -24.24
N PHE A 650 -2.93 0.09 -25.15
CA PHE A 650 -3.05 0.26 -26.59
C PHE A 650 -3.04 -1.09 -27.30
N GLN A 651 -4.18 -1.79 -27.28
CA GLN A 651 -4.68 -2.57 -28.43
C GLN A 651 -5.97 -3.34 -28.07
N SER A 652 -7.02 -3.10 -28.85
CA SER A 652 -8.28 -3.84 -28.90
C SER A 652 -9.10 -3.89 -27.59
N LYS A 653 -10.12 -3.02 -27.44
CA LYS A 653 -11.15 -3.20 -26.40
C LYS A 653 -12.11 -4.30 -26.86
N THR A 654 -12.19 -5.40 -26.12
CA THR A 654 -13.16 -6.48 -26.40
C THR A 654 -14.37 -6.30 -25.49
N VAL A 655 -15.53 -6.01 -26.08
CA VAL A 655 -16.82 -5.80 -25.38
C VAL A 655 -17.75 -6.95 -25.73
N TYR A 656 -18.58 -7.41 -24.79
CA TYR A 656 -19.60 -8.43 -25.08
C TYR A 656 -20.99 -7.79 -25.14
N VAL A 657 -21.74 -8.07 -26.22
CA VAL A 657 -23.10 -7.53 -26.45
C VAL A 657 -24.00 -8.66 -26.90
N ASP A 658 -25.08 -8.97 -26.15
CA ASP A 658 -26.06 -10.00 -26.53
C ASP A 658 -25.43 -11.37 -26.90
N GLY A 659 -24.34 -11.77 -26.22
CA GLY A 659 -23.59 -13.01 -26.51
C GLY A 659 -22.56 -12.91 -27.66
N TRP A 660 -22.33 -11.72 -28.21
CA TRP A 660 -21.34 -11.42 -29.24
C TRP A 660 -20.11 -10.73 -28.68
N ARG A 661 -18.94 -11.09 -29.17
CA ARG A 661 -17.67 -10.42 -28.90
C ARG A 661 -17.44 -9.30 -29.91
N VAL A 662 -17.24 -8.08 -29.45
CA VAL A 662 -16.98 -6.88 -30.25
C VAL A 662 -15.59 -6.38 -29.94
N ARG A 663 -14.69 -6.41 -30.91
CA ARG A 663 -13.32 -5.94 -30.78
C ARG A 663 -13.16 -4.57 -31.43
N LEU A 664 -12.90 -3.55 -30.62
CA LEU A 664 -12.70 -2.17 -31.05
C LEU A 664 -11.21 -1.89 -31.19
N GLU A 665 -10.75 -1.70 -32.42
CA GLU A 665 -9.34 -1.51 -32.76
C GLU A 665 -9.07 -0.06 -33.19
N HIS A 666 -8.03 0.53 -32.60
CA HIS A 666 -7.50 1.85 -32.95
C HIS A 666 -6.07 1.67 -33.45
N HIS A 667 -5.85 1.95 -34.74
CA HIS A 667 -4.50 2.04 -35.30
C HIS A 667 -4.10 3.50 -35.44
N ASP A 668 -2.84 3.79 -35.13
CA ASP A 668 -2.24 5.14 -35.04
C ASP A 668 -2.28 5.94 -36.36
N ARG A 669 -2.78 5.35 -37.46
CA ARG A 669 -2.85 5.96 -38.81
C ARG A 669 -4.14 5.66 -39.60
N SER A 670 -5.17 5.03 -39.03
CA SER A 670 -6.41 4.71 -39.76
C SER A 670 -7.69 4.99 -38.95
N LYS A 671 -8.83 5.09 -39.65
CA LYS A 671 -10.15 5.22 -39.02
C LYS A 671 -10.39 4.01 -38.10
N PRO A 672 -11.05 4.18 -36.95
CA PRO A 672 -11.23 3.10 -35.99
C PRO A 672 -12.12 1.97 -36.56
N HIS A 673 -11.86 0.72 -36.16
CA HIS A 673 -12.56 -0.46 -36.67
C HIS A 673 -13.26 -1.23 -35.53
N ALA A 674 -14.42 -1.82 -35.83
CA ALA A 674 -15.18 -2.64 -34.90
C ALA A 674 -15.42 -4.04 -35.51
N HIS A 675 -14.76 -5.06 -34.98
CA HIS A 675 -14.90 -6.45 -35.42
C HIS A 675 -15.89 -7.22 -34.55
N TRP A 676 -16.76 -8.01 -35.16
CA TRP A 676 -17.78 -8.80 -34.47
C TRP A 676 -17.48 -10.29 -34.61
N ASP A 677 -17.53 -11.04 -33.50
CA ASP A 677 -17.39 -12.50 -33.49
C ASP A 677 -18.44 -13.13 -32.55
N LYS A 678 -18.98 -14.30 -32.92
CA LYS A 678 -19.98 -15.01 -32.12
C LYS A 678 -19.27 -16.03 -31.24
N ASN A 679 -19.45 -15.97 -29.92
CA ASN A 679 -18.93 -17.01 -29.04
C ASN A 679 -19.60 -18.35 -29.37
N ARG A 680 -18.90 -19.26 -30.06
CA ARG A 680 -19.26 -20.69 -30.05
C ARG A 680 -18.57 -21.33 -28.84
N LYS A 681 -19.35 -21.90 -27.91
CA LYS A 681 -18.83 -22.85 -26.92
C LYS A 681 -18.05 -23.93 -27.68
N GLN A 682 -16.77 -24.11 -27.37
CA GLN A 682 -16.06 -25.34 -27.76
C GLN A 682 -16.54 -26.46 -26.85
N GLU A 683 -17.57 -27.18 -27.27
CA GLU A 683 -17.78 -28.54 -26.78
C GLU A 683 -16.84 -29.46 -27.59
N GLY A 684 -15.86 -30.05 -26.92
CA GLY A 684 -14.95 -31.01 -27.53
C GLY A 684 -15.67 -32.32 -27.79
N SER A 685 -16.10 -32.56 -29.03
CA SER A 685 -16.53 -33.89 -29.48
C SER A 685 -15.35 -34.66 -30.06
N VAL A 686 -15.03 -35.81 -29.47
CA VAL A 686 -14.05 -36.78 -29.98
C VAL A 686 -14.81 -37.85 -30.78
N ASN A 687 -14.26 -38.29 -31.91
CA ASN A 687 -14.81 -39.43 -32.64
C ASN A 687 -14.71 -40.72 -31.80
N LYS A 688 -15.52 -41.75 -32.08
CA LYS A 688 -15.48 -43.04 -31.36
C LYS A 688 -14.13 -43.77 -31.41
N ASP A 689 -13.19 -43.32 -32.24
CA ASP A 689 -11.83 -43.85 -32.39
C ASP A 689 -10.75 -43.00 -31.67
N GLY A 690 -11.13 -41.96 -30.92
CA GLY A 690 -10.19 -41.15 -30.14
C GLY A 690 -9.47 -40.04 -30.91
N THR A 691 -9.81 -39.80 -32.18
CA THR A 691 -9.18 -38.72 -32.97
C THR A 691 -9.88 -37.36 -32.80
N PRO A 692 -9.14 -36.22 -32.82
CA PRO A 692 -9.73 -34.88 -32.77
C PRO A 692 -10.54 -34.56 -34.05
N HIS A 693 -11.80 -34.15 -33.89
CA HIS A 693 -12.63 -33.73 -35.02
C HIS A 693 -12.23 -32.32 -35.47
N HIS A 694 -11.72 -32.15 -36.68
CA HIS A 694 -11.60 -30.83 -37.32
C HIS A 694 -12.97 -30.41 -37.87
N PRO A 695 -13.60 -29.31 -37.40
CA PRO A 695 -14.85 -28.85 -37.99
C PRO A 695 -14.57 -28.12 -39.31
N ASN A 696 -15.28 -28.50 -40.36
CA ASN A 696 -15.33 -27.76 -41.62
C ASN A 696 -15.77 -26.30 -41.36
N ARG A 697 -14.93 -25.32 -41.70
CA ARG A 697 -15.25 -23.89 -41.63
C ARG A 697 -16.26 -23.52 -42.71
N LYS A 698 -17.56 -23.56 -42.40
CA LYS A 698 -18.57 -22.77 -43.12
C LYS A 698 -18.65 -21.39 -42.46
N HIS A 699 -18.27 -20.34 -43.20
CA HIS A 699 -18.51 -18.95 -42.82
C HIS A 699 -20.01 -18.64 -42.92
N GLU A 700 -20.75 -18.74 -41.80
CA GLU A 700 -22.06 -18.12 -41.69
C GLU A 700 -21.88 -16.64 -41.36
N THR A 701 -22.11 -15.77 -42.34
CA THR A 701 -22.22 -14.32 -42.17
C THR A 701 -23.53 -13.97 -41.46
N THR A 702 -23.56 -14.17 -40.14
CA THR A 702 -24.67 -13.70 -39.30
C THR A 702 -24.49 -12.22 -38.98
N ARG A 703 -25.43 -11.37 -39.43
CA ARG A 703 -25.43 -9.93 -39.14
C ARG A 703 -25.55 -9.69 -37.61
N PRO A 704 -24.84 -8.71 -37.03
CA PRO A 704 -24.92 -8.42 -35.59
C PRO A 704 -26.31 -7.89 -35.20
N PRO A 705 -26.86 -8.26 -34.03
CA PRO A 705 -28.27 -8.06 -33.71
C PRO A 705 -28.65 -6.62 -33.30
N ASN A 706 -27.71 -5.76 -32.89
CA ASN A 706 -28.07 -4.50 -32.24
C ASN A 706 -27.88 -3.25 -33.14
N LYS A 707 -28.97 -2.83 -33.83
CA LYS A 707 -29.02 -1.66 -34.72
C LYS A 707 -28.57 -0.35 -34.04
N LYS A 708 -28.87 -0.16 -32.74
CA LYS A 708 -28.53 1.05 -31.97
C LYS A 708 -27.02 1.18 -31.77
N VAL A 709 -26.34 0.10 -31.39
CA VAL A 709 -24.86 0.07 -31.24
C VAL A 709 -24.17 0.33 -32.57
N ARG A 710 -24.72 -0.22 -33.67
CA ARG A 710 -24.17 -0.03 -35.00
C ARG A 710 -24.26 1.42 -35.49
N GLU A 711 -25.42 2.04 -35.32
CA GLU A 711 -25.64 3.45 -35.68
C GLU A 711 -24.79 4.39 -34.85
N TYR A 712 -24.59 4.07 -33.57
CA TYR A 712 -23.73 4.83 -32.67
C TYR A 712 -22.25 4.78 -33.11
N LEU A 713 -21.67 3.58 -33.29
CA LEU A 713 -20.27 3.42 -33.71
C LEU A 713 -20.02 4.06 -35.09
N LYS A 714 -21.00 4.01 -36.01
CA LYS A 714 -20.97 4.78 -37.28
C LYS A 714 -20.88 6.28 -37.07
N LYS A 715 -21.67 6.86 -36.14
CA LYS A 715 -21.60 8.29 -35.79
C LYS A 715 -20.25 8.69 -35.18
N GLN A 716 -19.57 7.76 -34.51
CA GLN A 716 -18.22 7.95 -33.95
C GLN A 716 -17.08 7.69 -34.96
N GLY A 717 -17.42 7.40 -36.23
CA GLY A 717 -16.43 7.20 -37.29
C GLY A 717 -15.83 5.80 -37.38
N TYR A 718 -16.37 4.82 -36.62
CA TYR A 718 -15.95 3.42 -36.71
C TYR A 718 -16.47 2.77 -38.00
N LYS A 719 -15.59 2.01 -38.66
CA LYS A 719 -15.95 1.10 -39.75
C LYS A 719 -16.22 -0.30 -39.21
N PHE A 720 -17.20 -0.98 -39.81
CA PHE A 720 -17.60 -2.36 -39.48
C PHE A 720 -16.97 -3.36 -40.41
#